data_AF-A0A8T4N748-F1
#
_entry.id   AF-A0A8T4N748-F1
#
_cell.length_a   1.000
_cell.length_b   1.000
_cell.length_c   1.000
_cell.angle_alpha   90.00
_cell.angle_beta   90.00
_cell.angle_gamma   90.00
#
_symmetry.space_group_name_H-M   'P 1'
#
loop_
_entity.id
_entity.type
_entity.pdbx_description
1 polymer ?
#
loop_
_entity_poly.entity_id
_entity_poly.type
_entity_poly.pdbx_seq_one_letter_code
_entity_poly.pdbx_strand_id
1 'polypeptide(L)'
;MKKISGVLGLGLFFGVLLVSFASASVVFEGVFNPVYNLGDKIDATIRIVPSPNFEEIVLVRLECDSQSAEVYKEFLSINEETHKKIIIPLSRQLIGESLGTCKINVYAGNKSEAVSQSFRISNVIKVNLMNLEEGFNPGNTISIQGSAIKENGGNVDGYYEANINGTFLTGEVSEGNFEIPFYIEKSFPAGQYMIDSAVYEKDILGEIINSGKKIYFLKVKQVPTNVEVLLENMSILPGEAIKGKVVLHDQTGESIPNAEVYIAIKDSLEIILEKIVTKTETEFEYGIKNSEPPSIFHISVYSEGIVQNAEINILEKKEIKTEIVNNTLILTNVGNVFYNDTLVVKIGEDNVSILLSLGVGEGEKYLISAPDGSYDVSVGGMKKTLLLSGNAVGVKELNGLGSGVSLVTWIILIVFLFIGAYFTFMKIRKKRSFAKSKKVSDFLKIKPKVYKNAGNPSINTKDENNNLSARGGAGFFAGKKVELSLSIAGSKQNASIGCISLKNYAEIASGEGNVKETLEKISSIIEDKKGFIYSNASYLFFIFAPSFTRTFKNQKDVVLVSQEIKEMLKLHNKKFRKKINFGISLNYGGIIIKNEAGIIKFMSLGTLMTSAKKLANYSDSELIISDSFKENFDENLKGDVVNIGGVKAYKLEGLVDKNKHSTFIKGFLARQERDRAKEVQKAAEAKEKKIVEEDEE
;
A
#
# COMPACT_ATOMS: atom_id res chain seq x y z
N MET A 1 57.33 -94.62 -36.89
CA MET A 1 56.05 -95.35 -36.96
C MET A 1 55.38 -95.40 -35.58
N LYS A 2 54.25 -94.70 -35.38
CA LYS A 2 53.12 -95.10 -34.52
C LYS A 2 52.06 -93.99 -34.44
N LYS A 3 50.80 -94.37 -34.74
CA LYS A 3 49.52 -93.73 -34.33
C LYS A 3 49.32 -92.22 -34.58
N ILE A 4 48.75 -91.88 -35.74
CA ILE A 4 47.85 -90.71 -35.89
C ILE A 4 46.61 -91.16 -36.68
N SER A 5 45.61 -91.70 -35.99
CA SER A 5 44.36 -92.20 -36.60
C SER A 5 43.16 -92.07 -35.65
N GLY A 6 43.11 -91.00 -34.84
CA GLY A 6 42.08 -90.79 -33.82
C GLY A 6 41.41 -89.42 -33.80
N VAL A 7 41.80 -88.50 -34.69
CA VAL A 7 41.35 -87.08 -34.62
C VAL A 7 40.32 -86.72 -35.69
N LEU A 8 40.29 -87.42 -36.84
CA LEU A 8 39.37 -87.09 -37.94
C LEU A 8 37.89 -87.40 -37.64
N GLY A 9 37.60 -88.35 -36.75
CA GLY A 9 36.22 -88.73 -36.40
C GLY A 9 35.49 -87.72 -35.50
N LEU A 10 36.23 -86.99 -34.66
CA LEU A 10 35.62 -86.06 -33.69
C LEU A 10 35.20 -84.73 -34.34
N GLY A 11 35.97 -84.27 -35.34
CA GLY A 11 35.65 -83.04 -36.08
C GLY A 11 34.37 -83.13 -36.90
N LEU A 12 34.07 -84.30 -37.49
CA LEU A 12 32.82 -84.49 -38.24
C LEU A 12 31.58 -84.50 -37.34
N PHE A 13 31.70 -85.06 -36.13
CA PHE A 13 30.62 -85.07 -35.13
C PHE A 13 30.34 -83.65 -34.59
N PHE A 14 31.38 -82.82 -34.43
CA PHE A 14 31.24 -81.42 -34.02
C PHE A 14 30.62 -80.55 -35.13
N GLY A 15 30.85 -80.87 -36.41
CA GLY A 15 30.26 -80.16 -37.55
C GLY A 15 28.74 -80.34 -37.69
N VAL A 16 28.20 -81.50 -37.30
CA VAL A 16 26.74 -81.78 -37.38
C VAL A 16 25.97 -81.12 -36.23
N LEU A 17 26.61 -80.86 -35.08
CA LEU A 17 26.01 -80.12 -33.97
C LEU A 17 25.94 -78.60 -34.18
N LEU A 18 26.47 -78.09 -35.30
CA LEU A 18 26.37 -76.68 -35.71
C LEU A 18 25.28 -76.43 -36.78
N VAL A 19 24.41 -77.42 -37.06
CA VAL A 19 23.15 -77.15 -37.77
C VAL A 19 22.25 -76.34 -36.83
N SER A 20 22.38 -75.02 -36.90
CA SER A 20 21.54 -74.09 -36.15
C SER A 20 20.09 -74.35 -36.52
N PHE A 21 19.29 -74.80 -35.55
CA PHE A 21 17.84 -74.83 -35.68
C PHE A 21 17.36 -73.38 -35.79
N ALA A 22 17.21 -72.92 -37.02
CA ALA A 22 16.64 -71.62 -37.35
C ALA A 22 15.16 -71.65 -36.95
N SER A 23 14.89 -71.30 -35.70
CA SER A 23 13.53 -71.05 -35.22
C SER A 23 13.03 -69.76 -35.84
N ALA A 24 11.72 -69.66 -36.10
CA ALA A 24 11.12 -68.37 -36.42
C ALA A 24 11.41 -67.37 -35.28
N SER A 25 11.57 -66.09 -35.59
CA SER A 25 11.82 -65.06 -34.59
C SER A 25 10.73 -64.02 -34.60
N VAL A 26 10.22 -63.67 -33.42
CA VAL A 26 9.27 -62.58 -33.21
C VAL A 26 9.99 -61.49 -32.43
N VAL A 27 9.94 -60.25 -32.91
CA VAL A 27 10.58 -59.10 -32.25
C VAL A 27 9.64 -57.90 -32.26
N PHE A 28 9.62 -57.12 -31.18
CA PHE A 28 8.93 -55.83 -31.15
C PHE A 28 9.71 -54.77 -31.91
N GLU A 29 9.01 -54.01 -32.76
CA GLU A 29 9.54 -52.82 -33.41
C GLU A 29 8.90 -51.56 -32.82
N GLY A 30 9.75 -50.59 -32.47
CA GLY A 30 9.36 -49.31 -31.88
C GLY A 30 9.81 -49.15 -30.42
N VAL A 31 9.45 -48.01 -29.84
CA VAL A 31 9.71 -47.66 -28.44
C VAL A 31 8.36 -47.46 -27.75
N PHE A 32 8.18 -48.11 -26.60
CA PHE A 32 6.97 -47.95 -25.80
C PHE A 32 7.06 -46.69 -24.95
N ASN A 33 5.95 -45.96 -24.77
CA ASN A 33 5.89 -44.89 -23.79
C ASN A 33 6.14 -45.46 -22.38
N PRO A 34 6.88 -44.75 -21.50
CA PRO A 34 7.20 -45.26 -20.16
C PRO A 34 5.97 -45.32 -19.25
N VAL A 35 4.94 -44.53 -19.52
CA VAL A 35 3.67 -44.50 -18.79
C VAL A 35 2.52 -44.41 -19.79
N TYR A 36 1.46 -45.16 -19.53
CA TYR A 36 0.14 -45.03 -20.14
C TYR A 36 -0.92 -44.85 -19.04
N ASN A 37 -2.02 -44.19 -19.39
CA ASN A 37 -3.20 -44.06 -18.55
C ASN A 37 -4.33 -45.00 -19.04
N LEU A 38 -5.31 -45.29 -18.18
CA LEU A 38 -6.49 -46.04 -18.63
C LEU A 38 -7.23 -45.27 -19.74
N GLY A 39 -7.78 -45.99 -20.72
CA GLY A 39 -8.35 -45.43 -21.94
C GLY A 39 -7.36 -45.17 -23.08
N ASP A 40 -6.05 -45.15 -22.82
CA ASP A 40 -5.02 -45.03 -23.86
C ASP A 40 -5.02 -46.26 -24.80
N LYS A 41 -4.28 -46.14 -25.92
CA LYS A 41 -4.01 -47.25 -26.85
C LYS A 41 -2.51 -47.47 -26.96
N ILE A 42 -2.07 -48.71 -26.77
CA ILE A 42 -0.68 -49.10 -27.06
C ILE A 42 -0.62 -49.56 -28.52
N ASP A 43 0.09 -48.78 -29.34
CA ASP A 43 0.46 -49.16 -30.70
C ASP A 43 1.75 -49.99 -30.65
N ALA A 44 1.63 -51.30 -30.84
CA ALA A 44 2.78 -52.22 -30.92
C ALA A 44 2.90 -52.75 -32.36
N THR A 45 4.12 -52.84 -32.89
CA THR A 45 4.38 -53.59 -34.14
C THR A 45 5.22 -54.79 -33.81
N ILE A 46 4.78 -55.98 -34.21
CA ILE A 46 5.59 -57.21 -34.13
C ILE A 46 6.09 -57.55 -35.52
N ARG A 47 7.40 -57.81 -35.62
CA ARG A 47 8.02 -58.36 -36.81
C ARG A 47 8.19 -59.86 -36.62
N ILE A 48 7.66 -60.64 -37.55
CA ILE A 48 7.73 -62.10 -37.55
C ILE A 48 8.57 -62.52 -38.75
N VAL A 49 9.71 -63.16 -38.47
CA VAL A 49 10.61 -63.74 -39.48
C VAL A 49 10.39 -65.26 -39.48
N PRO A 50 9.68 -65.82 -40.48
CA PRO A 50 9.39 -67.26 -40.53
C PRO A 50 10.63 -68.08 -40.89
N SER A 51 10.60 -69.38 -40.57
CA SER A 51 11.69 -70.31 -40.91
C SER A 51 11.21 -71.77 -40.95
N PRO A 52 10.92 -72.35 -42.14
CA PRO A 52 10.67 -71.68 -43.42
C PRO A 52 9.23 -71.15 -43.56
N ASN A 53 8.27 -71.78 -42.87
CA ASN A 53 6.88 -71.32 -42.73
C ASN A 53 6.61 -71.10 -41.24
N PHE A 54 5.67 -70.21 -40.91
CA PHE A 54 5.16 -70.01 -39.56
C PHE A 54 3.63 -70.19 -39.59
N GLU A 55 3.13 -71.25 -38.92
CA GLU A 55 1.72 -71.67 -38.92
C GLU A 55 1.24 -71.89 -37.47
N GLU A 56 1.19 -70.81 -36.68
CA GLU A 56 0.89 -70.88 -35.25
C GLU A 56 -0.16 -69.85 -34.82
N ILE A 57 -0.81 -70.12 -33.68
CA ILE A 57 -1.63 -69.12 -32.99
C ILE A 57 -0.67 -68.14 -32.30
N VAL A 58 -0.72 -66.88 -32.72
CA VAL A 58 -0.05 -65.78 -32.03
C VAL A 58 -0.99 -65.21 -30.98
N LEU A 59 -0.52 -65.25 -29.74
CA LEU A 59 -1.24 -64.81 -28.56
C LEU A 59 -0.42 -63.72 -27.87
N VAL A 60 -0.99 -62.53 -27.73
CA VAL A 60 -0.36 -61.43 -26.99
C VAL A 60 -1.02 -61.29 -25.63
N ARG A 61 -0.20 -61.29 -24.58
CA ARG A 61 -0.63 -61.04 -23.21
C ARG A 61 0.00 -59.78 -22.66
N LEU A 62 -0.82 -58.96 -22.02
CA LEU A 62 -0.35 -57.90 -21.14
C LEU A 62 -0.16 -58.52 -19.74
N GLU A 63 1.06 -58.52 -19.24
CA GLU A 63 1.39 -58.97 -17.89
C GLU A 63 1.79 -57.77 -17.04
N CYS A 64 1.01 -57.49 -16.01
CA CYS A 64 1.31 -56.51 -14.96
C CYS A 64 1.61 -57.23 -13.63
N ASP A 65 2.11 -56.50 -12.64
CA ASP A 65 2.66 -57.00 -11.35
C ASP A 65 2.04 -58.30 -10.77
N SER A 66 0.72 -58.47 -10.81
CA SER A 66 0.03 -59.70 -10.38
C SER A 66 -1.12 -60.18 -11.29
N GLN A 67 -1.32 -59.58 -12.46
CA GLN A 67 -2.45 -59.86 -13.36
C GLN A 67 -1.98 -60.03 -14.81
N SER A 68 -2.65 -60.92 -15.55
CA SER A 68 -2.39 -61.13 -16.99
C SER A 68 -3.68 -61.09 -17.79
N ALA A 69 -3.73 -60.26 -18.83
CA ALA A 69 -4.86 -60.15 -19.76
C ALA A 69 -4.48 -60.65 -21.17
N GLU A 70 -5.34 -61.43 -21.80
CA GLU A 70 -5.25 -61.79 -23.23
C GLU A 70 -5.75 -60.59 -24.05
N VAL A 71 -4.84 -59.88 -24.71
CA VAL A 71 -5.13 -58.61 -25.41
C VAL A 71 -5.18 -58.74 -26.93
N TYR A 72 -4.63 -59.82 -27.49
CA TYR A 72 -4.70 -60.12 -28.92
C TYR A 72 -4.54 -61.63 -29.17
N LYS A 73 -5.26 -62.17 -30.16
CA LYS A 73 -5.15 -63.56 -30.57
C LYS A 73 -5.55 -63.75 -32.02
N GLU A 74 -4.67 -64.34 -32.81
CA GLU A 74 -4.89 -64.60 -34.23
C GLU A 74 -4.13 -65.86 -34.64
N PHE A 75 -4.67 -66.64 -35.60
CA PHE A 75 -3.90 -67.70 -36.26
C PHE A 75 -3.19 -67.10 -37.48
N LEU A 76 -1.87 -67.24 -37.54
CA LEU A 76 -1.05 -66.73 -38.63
C LEU A 76 -0.42 -67.89 -39.40
N SER A 77 -0.60 -67.87 -40.72
CA SER A 77 0.10 -68.71 -41.69
C SER A 77 0.87 -67.78 -42.63
N ILE A 78 2.18 -67.68 -42.45
CA ILE A 78 3.07 -66.79 -43.22
C ILE A 78 4.35 -67.50 -43.64
N ASN A 79 4.83 -67.16 -44.83
CA ASN A 79 6.05 -67.67 -45.49
C ASN A 79 7.08 -66.57 -45.75
N GLU A 80 6.72 -65.30 -45.54
CA GLU A 80 7.58 -64.13 -45.73
C GLU A 80 7.59 -63.25 -44.47
N GLU A 81 8.64 -62.43 -44.32
CA GLU A 81 8.79 -61.51 -43.19
C GLU A 81 7.61 -60.53 -43.13
N THR A 82 6.89 -60.55 -42.01
CA THR A 82 5.62 -59.81 -41.87
C THR A 82 5.66 -58.88 -40.66
N HIS A 83 5.28 -57.62 -40.88
CA HIS A 83 5.13 -56.61 -39.83
C HIS A 83 3.64 -56.47 -39.47
N LYS A 84 3.23 -56.95 -38.30
CA LYS A 84 1.84 -56.89 -37.82
C LYS A 84 1.71 -55.75 -36.81
N LYS A 85 0.93 -54.72 -37.16
CA LYS A 85 0.51 -53.69 -36.19
C LYS A 85 -0.64 -54.23 -35.33
N ILE A 86 -0.48 -54.10 -34.02
CA ILE A 86 -1.43 -54.49 -32.98
C ILE A 86 -1.75 -53.23 -32.17
N ILE A 87 -3.04 -52.97 -31.93
CA ILE A 87 -3.52 -51.82 -31.15
C ILE A 87 -4.22 -52.38 -29.91
N ILE A 88 -3.65 -52.14 -28.73
CA ILE A 88 -4.17 -52.64 -27.45
C ILE A 88 -4.87 -51.49 -26.71
N PRO A 89 -6.21 -51.45 -26.64
CA PRO A 89 -6.94 -50.43 -25.88
C PRO A 89 -6.93 -50.76 -24.38
N LEU A 90 -6.42 -49.85 -23.55
CA LEU A 90 -6.32 -49.99 -22.09
C LEU A 90 -7.65 -49.71 -21.38
N SER A 91 -8.69 -50.44 -21.78
CA SER A 91 -10.02 -50.41 -21.16
C SER A 91 -10.17 -51.50 -20.11
N ARG A 92 -10.89 -51.23 -19.01
CA ARG A 92 -11.18 -52.23 -17.96
C ARG A 92 -11.79 -53.52 -18.52
N GLN A 93 -12.61 -53.42 -19.57
CA GLN A 93 -13.22 -54.57 -20.24
C GLN A 93 -12.19 -55.55 -20.81
N LEU A 94 -11.02 -55.05 -21.24
CA LEU A 94 -9.94 -55.87 -21.82
C LEU A 94 -8.87 -56.25 -20.78
N ILE A 95 -8.47 -55.31 -19.92
CA ILE A 95 -7.32 -55.49 -19.01
C ILE A 95 -7.69 -55.66 -17.53
N GLY A 96 -8.98 -55.61 -17.18
CA GLY A 96 -9.44 -55.66 -15.79
C GLY A 96 -8.90 -54.48 -14.97
N GLU A 97 -8.47 -54.78 -13.74
CA GLU A 97 -7.82 -53.82 -12.82
C GLU A 97 -6.28 -53.86 -12.92
N SER A 98 -5.74 -54.22 -14.10
CA SER A 98 -4.29 -54.30 -14.33
C SER A 98 -3.64 -52.90 -14.34
N LEU A 99 -3.13 -52.49 -13.19
CA LEU A 99 -2.35 -51.28 -12.96
C LEU A 99 -0.93 -51.64 -12.49
N GLY A 100 -0.01 -50.67 -12.51
CA GLY A 100 1.36 -50.86 -12.03
C GLY A 100 2.36 -51.09 -13.15
N THR A 101 3.41 -51.87 -12.88
CA THR A 101 4.46 -52.13 -13.88
C THR A 101 4.03 -53.29 -14.77
N CYS A 102 4.08 -53.07 -16.09
CA CYS A 102 3.57 -54.00 -17.09
C CYS A 102 4.57 -54.22 -18.22
N LYS A 103 4.43 -55.37 -18.88
CA LYS A 103 5.14 -55.78 -20.10
C LYS A 103 4.17 -56.53 -21.01
N ILE A 104 4.51 -56.60 -22.29
CA ILE A 104 3.73 -57.35 -23.28
C ILE A 104 4.55 -58.56 -23.71
N ASN A 105 4.01 -59.75 -23.49
CA ASN A 105 4.60 -61.02 -23.95
C ASN A 105 3.85 -61.50 -25.20
N VAL A 106 4.60 -61.93 -26.22
CA VAL A 106 4.05 -62.57 -27.42
C VAL A 106 4.37 -64.05 -27.36
N TYR A 107 3.33 -64.88 -27.44
CA TYR A 107 3.43 -66.32 -27.49
C TYR A 107 3.14 -66.82 -28.90
N ALA A 108 3.98 -67.73 -29.40
CA ALA A 108 3.67 -68.60 -30.52
C ALA A 108 3.37 -69.99 -29.95
N GLY A 109 2.13 -70.45 -30.14
CA GLY A 109 1.63 -71.67 -29.52
C GLY A 109 1.73 -71.62 -27.99
N ASN A 110 2.70 -72.36 -27.43
CA ASN A 110 2.95 -72.45 -25.98
C ASN A 110 4.30 -71.82 -25.54
N LYS A 111 5.06 -71.20 -26.45
CA LYS A 111 6.38 -70.60 -26.16
C LYS A 111 6.30 -69.08 -26.17
N SER A 112 7.05 -68.43 -25.29
CA SER A 112 7.21 -66.97 -25.28
C SER A 112 8.33 -66.60 -26.24
N GLU A 113 7.99 -65.95 -27.35
CA GLU A 113 8.95 -65.59 -28.41
C GLU A 113 9.47 -64.15 -28.30
N ALA A 114 8.63 -63.22 -27.82
CA ALA A 114 9.01 -61.82 -27.63
C ALA A 114 8.49 -61.25 -26.31
N VAL A 115 9.24 -60.32 -25.71
CA VAL A 115 8.87 -59.57 -24.50
C VAL A 115 9.19 -58.09 -24.74
N SER A 116 8.25 -57.20 -24.43
CA SER A 116 8.45 -55.74 -24.57
C SER A 116 9.39 -55.19 -23.49
N GLN A 117 9.79 -53.93 -23.67
CA GLN A 117 10.28 -53.13 -22.54
C GLN A 117 9.16 -52.96 -21.51
N SER A 118 9.53 -52.85 -20.23
CA SER A 118 8.57 -52.55 -19.16
C SER A 118 8.10 -51.10 -19.22
N PHE A 119 6.81 -50.89 -19.02
CA PHE A 119 6.16 -49.58 -18.91
C PHE A 119 5.18 -49.60 -17.72
N ARG A 120 4.57 -48.48 -17.38
CA ARG A 120 3.61 -48.39 -16.28
C ARG A 120 2.21 -48.06 -16.78
N ILE A 121 1.19 -48.77 -16.30
CA ILE A 121 -0.22 -48.38 -16.47
C ILE A 121 -0.69 -47.69 -15.19
N SER A 122 -1.34 -46.53 -15.36
CA SER A 122 -1.77 -45.66 -14.27
C SER A 122 -3.22 -45.23 -14.44
N ASN A 123 -3.88 -44.92 -13.33
CA ASN A 123 -5.16 -44.21 -13.28
C ASN A 123 -5.03 -42.81 -12.69
N VAL A 124 -3.80 -42.31 -12.49
CA VAL A 124 -3.54 -41.06 -11.75
C VAL A 124 -3.62 -39.83 -12.67
N ILE A 125 -4.35 -38.82 -12.19
CA ILE A 125 -4.36 -37.44 -12.72
C ILE A 125 -3.62 -36.52 -11.75
N LYS A 126 -2.74 -35.67 -12.29
CA LYS A 126 -2.04 -34.60 -11.55
C LYS A 126 -2.87 -33.32 -11.65
N VAL A 127 -3.50 -32.94 -10.54
CA VAL A 127 -4.36 -31.73 -10.45
C VAL A 127 -3.59 -30.59 -9.79
N ASN A 128 -3.59 -29.42 -10.44
CA ASN A 128 -3.01 -28.18 -9.95
C ASN A 128 -4.03 -27.03 -10.05
N LEU A 129 -4.12 -26.19 -9.02
CA LEU A 129 -4.92 -24.96 -9.04
C LEU A 129 -4.00 -23.75 -9.18
N MET A 130 -4.42 -22.77 -9.98
CA MET A 130 -3.66 -21.57 -10.36
C MET A 130 -4.31 -20.31 -9.77
N ASN A 131 -3.50 -19.26 -9.59
CA ASN A 131 -3.95 -17.88 -9.41
C ASN A 131 -4.94 -17.60 -8.25
N LEU A 132 -4.87 -18.32 -7.13
CA LEU A 132 -5.55 -17.86 -5.92
C LEU A 132 -4.78 -16.68 -5.31
N GLU A 133 -5.43 -15.51 -5.26
CA GLU A 133 -4.90 -14.30 -4.62
C GLU A 133 -4.66 -14.50 -3.12
N GLU A 134 -3.79 -13.67 -2.52
CA GLU A 134 -3.46 -13.73 -1.08
C GLU A 134 -4.66 -13.52 -0.13
N GLY A 135 -5.80 -13.09 -0.66
CA GLY A 135 -7.09 -13.20 0.02
C GLY A 135 -8.20 -12.46 -0.70
N PHE A 136 -9.41 -12.99 -0.64
CA PHE A 136 -10.58 -12.48 -1.34
C PHE A 136 -11.50 -11.71 -0.40
N ASN A 137 -12.21 -10.71 -0.93
CA ASN A 137 -13.21 -9.96 -0.17
C ASN A 137 -14.59 -10.63 -0.27
N PRO A 138 -15.41 -10.60 0.80
CA PRO A 138 -16.82 -10.99 0.75
C PRO A 138 -17.61 -10.21 -0.31
N GLY A 139 -18.63 -10.85 -0.89
CA GLY A 139 -19.47 -10.29 -1.96
C GLY A 139 -18.90 -10.40 -3.38
N ASN A 140 -17.68 -10.93 -3.56
CA ASN A 140 -17.08 -11.13 -4.88
C ASN A 140 -17.39 -12.53 -5.44
N THR A 141 -17.61 -12.60 -6.76
CA THR A 141 -17.50 -13.88 -7.48
C THR A 141 -16.03 -14.11 -7.82
N ILE A 142 -15.52 -15.30 -7.54
CA ILE A 142 -14.15 -15.71 -7.83
C ILE A 142 -14.17 -16.87 -8.83
N SER A 143 -13.14 -16.92 -9.67
CA SER A 143 -12.91 -17.99 -10.65
C SER A 143 -11.62 -18.70 -10.25
N ILE A 144 -11.71 -19.92 -9.74
CA ILE A 144 -10.54 -20.73 -9.39
C ILE A 144 -10.17 -21.57 -10.61
N GLN A 145 -9.11 -21.16 -11.31
CA GLN A 145 -8.62 -21.85 -12.50
C GLN A 145 -7.76 -23.06 -12.10
N GLY A 146 -7.91 -24.16 -12.82
CA GLY A 146 -7.19 -25.40 -12.58
C GLY A 146 -6.70 -26.07 -13.86
N SER A 147 -5.68 -26.90 -13.70
CA SER A 147 -5.19 -27.82 -14.73
C SER A 147 -5.10 -29.25 -14.21
N ALA A 148 -5.39 -30.19 -15.10
CA ALA A 148 -5.45 -31.62 -14.87
C ALA A 148 -4.71 -32.34 -16.00
N ILE A 149 -3.60 -32.99 -15.66
CA ILE A 149 -2.73 -33.68 -16.62
C ILE A 149 -2.64 -35.14 -16.20
N LYS A 150 -2.89 -36.06 -17.13
CA LYS A 150 -2.69 -37.51 -16.94
C LYS A 150 -1.22 -37.81 -16.61
N GLU A 151 -0.94 -38.93 -15.97
CA GLU A 151 0.44 -39.24 -15.58
C GLU A 151 1.39 -39.43 -16.77
N ASN A 152 0.87 -39.94 -17.89
CA ASN A 152 1.55 -40.01 -19.20
C ASN A 152 1.87 -38.63 -19.84
N GLY A 153 1.39 -37.51 -19.26
CA GLY A 153 1.58 -36.15 -19.77
C GLY A 153 0.48 -35.65 -20.72
N GLY A 154 -0.52 -36.47 -21.04
CA GLY A 154 -1.68 -36.09 -21.83
C GLY A 154 -2.67 -35.22 -21.06
N ASN A 155 -3.46 -34.44 -21.80
CA ASN A 155 -4.55 -33.65 -21.25
C ASN A 155 -5.70 -34.56 -20.75
N VAL A 156 -6.50 -34.05 -19.81
CA VAL A 156 -7.72 -34.71 -19.33
C VAL A 156 -8.94 -34.04 -19.96
N ASP A 157 -9.78 -34.83 -20.61
CA ASP A 157 -11.16 -34.45 -20.94
C ASP A 157 -12.08 -35.24 -20.00
N GLY A 158 -12.88 -34.55 -19.19
CA GLY A 158 -13.55 -35.19 -18.06
C GLY A 158 -14.36 -34.23 -17.21
N TYR A 159 -14.41 -34.49 -15.89
CA TYR A 159 -15.23 -33.74 -14.94
C TYR A 159 -14.44 -33.39 -13.69
N TYR A 160 -14.81 -32.29 -13.04
CA TYR A 160 -14.35 -31.94 -11.70
C TYR A 160 -15.50 -31.97 -10.70
N GLU A 161 -15.15 -32.27 -9.46
CA GLU A 161 -15.97 -32.10 -8.26
C GLU A 161 -15.14 -31.27 -7.26
N ALA A 162 -15.73 -30.21 -6.71
CA ALA A 162 -15.09 -29.36 -5.70
C ALA A 162 -16.02 -29.15 -4.51
N ASN A 163 -15.51 -29.36 -3.30
CA ASN A 163 -16.20 -29.03 -2.06
C ASN A 163 -15.52 -27.83 -1.40
N ILE A 164 -16.28 -26.74 -1.24
CA ILE A 164 -15.86 -25.50 -0.59
C ILE A 164 -16.78 -25.25 0.59
N ASN A 165 -16.29 -25.50 1.81
CA ASN A 165 -17.04 -25.31 3.06
C ASN A 165 -18.44 -25.99 3.08
N GLY A 166 -18.57 -27.19 2.49
CA GLY A 166 -19.83 -27.93 2.37
C GLY A 166 -20.64 -27.61 1.11
N THR A 167 -20.24 -26.60 0.32
CA THR A 167 -20.83 -26.33 -0.99
C THR A 167 -20.18 -27.21 -2.04
N PHE A 168 -20.97 -28.09 -2.66
CA PHE A 168 -20.51 -28.95 -3.76
C PHE A 168 -20.73 -28.26 -5.10
N LEU A 169 -19.66 -28.19 -5.90
CA LEU A 169 -19.63 -27.64 -7.25
C LEU A 169 -19.12 -28.71 -8.20
N THR A 170 -19.72 -28.81 -9.38
CA THR A 170 -19.28 -29.74 -10.43
C THR A 170 -19.20 -29.02 -11.78
N GLY A 171 -18.45 -29.60 -12.71
CA GLY A 171 -18.34 -29.09 -14.07
C GLY A 171 -17.41 -29.95 -14.92
N GLU A 172 -17.16 -29.48 -16.13
CA GLU A 172 -16.35 -30.19 -17.13
C GLU A 172 -14.89 -29.74 -17.10
N VAL A 173 -14.01 -30.63 -17.53
CA VAL A 173 -12.59 -30.38 -17.78
C VAL A 173 -12.37 -30.60 -19.28
N SER A 174 -11.81 -29.60 -19.96
CA SER A 174 -11.59 -29.65 -21.41
C SER A 174 -10.14 -29.29 -21.72
N GLU A 175 -9.49 -30.10 -22.55
CA GLU A 175 -8.06 -30.01 -22.86
C GLU A 175 -7.18 -29.89 -21.60
N GLY A 176 -7.57 -30.57 -20.52
CA GLY A 176 -6.88 -30.54 -19.23
C GLY A 176 -7.03 -29.24 -18.45
N ASN A 177 -7.91 -28.32 -18.82
CA ASN A 177 -8.16 -27.06 -18.10
C ASN A 177 -9.60 -27.03 -17.56
N PHE A 178 -9.79 -26.37 -16.42
CA PHE A 178 -11.10 -26.18 -15.80
C PHE A 178 -11.17 -24.92 -14.95
N GLU A 179 -12.39 -24.47 -14.65
CA GLU A 179 -12.69 -23.27 -13.86
C GLU A 179 -13.77 -23.60 -12.84
N ILE A 180 -13.52 -23.33 -11.56
CA ILE A 180 -14.50 -23.48 -10.48
C ILE A 180 -15.02 -22.07 -10.13
N PRO A 181 -16.23 -21.68 -10.57
CA PRO A 181 -16.85 -20.42 -10.16
C PRO A 181 -17.39 -20.56 -8.73
N PHE A 182 -16.99 -19.65 -7.84
CA PHE A 182 -17.49 -19.61 -6.47
C PHE A 182 -17.89 -18.18 -6.09
N TYR A 183 -19.11 -18.01 -5.57
CA TYR A 183 -19.58 -16.72 -5.06
C TYR A 183 -19.36 -16.67 -3.55
N ILE A 184 -18.53 -15.75 -3.09
CA ILE A 184 -18.34 -15.49 -1.66
C ILE A 184 -19.47 -14.56 -1.24
N GLU A 185 -20.41 -15.04 -0.43
CA GLU A 185 -21.50 -14.21 0.07
C GLU A 185 -20.98 -13.00 0.86
N LYS A 186 -21.78 -11.92 0.95
CA LYS A 186 -21.37 -10.72 1.70
C LYS A 186 -21.15 -11.01 3.18
N SER A 187 -21.95 -11.91 3.76
CA SER A 187 -21.87 -12.37 5.16
C SER A 187 -20.95 -13.58 5.35
N PHE A 188 -20.17 -13.98 4.34
CA PHE A 188 -19.27 -15.13 4.46
C PHE A 188 -18.14 -14.81 5.46
N PRO A 189 -17.89 -15.64 6.49
CA PRO A 189 -16.93 -15.28 7.53
C PRO A 189 -15.49 -15.14 7.03
N ALA A 190 -14.69 -14.42 7.81
CA ALA A 190 -13.26 -14.31 7.55
C ALA A 190 -12.52 -15.59 7.98
N GLY A 191 -11.50 -16.00 7.23
CA GLY A 191 -10.74 -17.19 7.60
C GLY A 191 -10.02 -17.89 6.46
N GLN A 192 -9.59 -19.12 6.72
CA GLN A 192 -9.04 -20.04 5.73
C GLN A 192 -9.99 -21.22 5.55
N TYR A 193 -10.41 -21.45 4.31
CA TYR A 193 -11.39 -22.46 3.93
C TYR A 193 -10.74 -23.50 3.04
N MET A 194 -10.96 -24.77 3.36
CA MET A 194 -10.45 -25.86 2.55
C MET A 194 -11.30 -26.02 1.29
N ILE A 195 -10.62 -26.10 0.14
CA ILE A 195 -11.16 -26.55 -1.14
C ILE A 195 -10.64 -27.96 -1.33
N ASP A 196 -11.50 -28.98 -1.29
CA ASP A 196 -11.16 -30.33 -1.75
C ASP A 196 -11.64 -30.48 -3.20
N SER A 197 -10.71 -30.61 -4.14
CA SER A 197 -10.98 -30.73 -5.57
C SER A 197 -10.56 -32.10 -6.08
N ALA A 198 -11.51 -32.82 -6.67
CA ALA A 198 -11.29 -34.05 -7.41
C ALA A 198 -11.50 -33.80 -8.91
N VAL A 199 -10.67 -34.41 -9.74
CA VAL A 199 -10.84 -34.45 -11.19
C VAL A 199 -10.85 -35.91 -11.63
N TYR A 200 -11.73 -36.28 -12.55
CA TYR A 200 -11.81 -37.63 -13.08
C TYR A 200 -12.26 -37.69 -14.54
N GLU A 201 -11.90 -38.78 -15.19
CA GLU A 201 -12.32 -39.15 -16.55
C GLU A 201 -13.20 -40.41 -16.46
N LYS A 202 -14.27 -40.44 -17.28
CA LYS A 202 -15.20 -41.55 -17.37
C LYS A 202 -15.08 -42.25 -18.72
N ASP A 203 -15.28 -43.57 -18.75
CA ASP A 203 -15.35 -44.34 -19.99
C ASP A 203 -16.75 -44.28 -20.65
N ILE A 204 -16.93 -45.04 -21.73
CA ILE A 204 -18.19 -45.14 -22.47
C ILE A 204 -19.35 -45.78 -21.68
N LEU A 205 -19.07 -46.46 -20.55
CA LEU A 205 -20.06 -46.99 -19.63
C LEU A 205 -20.35 -46.03 -18.46
N GLY A 206 -19.62 -44.92 -18.37
CA GLY A 206 -19.71 -43.93 -17.28
C GLY A 206 -18.86 -44.27 -16.06
N GLU A 207 -18.02 -45.30 -16.12
CA GLU A 207 -17.13 -45.68 -15.02
C GLU A 207 -15.92 -44.75 -14.93
N ILE A 208 -15.52 -44.36 -13.71
CA ILE A 208 -14.31 -43.56 -13.50
C ILE A 208 -13.06 -44.42 -13.78
N ILE A 209 -12.31 -44.04 -14.80
CA ILE A 209 -11.09 -44.74 -15.25
C ILE A 209 -9.80 -44.01 -14.86
N ASN A 210 -9.78 -42.68 -14.82
CA ASN A 210 -8.66 -41.90 -14.30
C ASN A 210 -9.18 -40.92 -13.25
N SER A 211 -8.41 -40.67 -12.20
CA SER A 211 -8.77 -39.73 -11.13
C SER A 211 -7.57 -39.08 -10.45
N GLY A 212 -7.77 -37.90 -9.88
CA GLY A 212 -6.80 -37.17 -9.08
C GLY A 212 -7.49 -36.25 -8.08
N LYS A 213 -6.83 -35.98 -6.95
CA LYS A 213 -7.34 -35.09 -5.91
C LYS A 213 -6.31 -34.05 -5.49
N LYS A 214 -6.78 -32.85 -5.14
CA LYS A 214 -5.94 -31.75 -4.65
C LYS A 214 -6.71 -30.93 -3.62
N ILE A 215 -6.06 -30.70 -2.48
CA ILE A 215 -6.53 -29.78 -1.44
C ILE A 215 -5.86 -28.42 -1.63
N TYR A 216 -6.63 -27.35 -1.47
CA TYR A 216 -6.15 -25.96 -1.44
C TYR A 216 -6.82 -25.16 -0.31
N PHE A 217 -6.25 -24.02 0.08
CA PHE A 217 -6.82 -23.14 1.11
C PHE A 217 -7.19 -21.76 0.53
N LEU A 218 -8.49 -21.48 0.47
CA LEU A 218 -9.05 -20.17 0.14
C LEU A 218 -8.96 -19.25 1.37
N LYS A 219 -8.34 -18.08 1.26
CA LYS A 219 -8.34 -17.09 2.34
C LYS A 219 -9.39 -16.00 2.07
N VAL A 220 -10.35 -15.85 2.96
CA VAL A 220 -11.32 -14.73 2.95
C VAL A 220 -10.87 -13.67 3.95
N LYS A 221 -10.80 -12.42 3.50
CA LYS A 221 -10.41 -11.27 4.30
C LYS A 221 -11.55 -10.86 5.23
N GLN A 222 -11.20 -10.46 6.45
CA GLN A 222 -12.09 -9.74 7.33
C GLN A 222 -12.26 -8.32 6.80
N VAL A 223 -13.50 -7.86 6.68
CA VAL A 223 -13.84 -6.53 6.18
C VAL A 223 -14.78 -5.87 7.20
N PRO A 224 -14.44 -4.70 7.76
CA PRO A 224 -15.36 -4.00 8.65
C PRO A 224 -16.61 -3.57 7.87
N THR A 225 -17.78 -3.73 8.49
CA THR A 225 -19.07 -3.33 7.88
C THR A 225 -19.87 -2.36 8.75
N ASN A 226 -19.68 -2.39 10.06
CA ASN A 226 -20.35 -1.50 11.01
C ASN A 226 -19.37 -1.07 12.11
N VAL A 227 -19.61 0.09 12.72
CA VAL A 227 -18.88 0.54 13.91
C VAL A 227 -19.87 1.07 14.94
N GLU A 228 -19.79 0.52 16.15
CA GLU A 228 -20.70 0.79 17.25
C GLU A 228 -19.97 1.59 18.35
N VAL A 229 -20.67 2.53 18.97
CA VAL A 229 -20.15 3.38 20.04
C VAL A 229 -20.95 3.11 21.31
N LEU A 230 -20.33 2.45 22.28
CA LEU A 230 -20.93 2.07 23.54
C LEU A 230 -20.47 3.04 24.63
N LEU A 231 -21.30 4.04 24.93
CA LEU A 231 -21.06 5.00 26.02
C LEU A 231 -21.57 4.43 27.35
N GLU A 232 -20.86 4.70 28.45
CA GLU A 232 -21.32 4.31 29.80
C GLU A 232 -22.60 5.08 30.18
N ASN A 233 -22.65 6.37 29.87
CA ASN A 233 -23.76 7.26 30.14
C ASN A 233 -24.05 8.16 28.92
N MET A 234 -25.33 8.33 28.57
CA MET A 234 -25.77 9.28 27.53
C MET A 234 -25.97 10.71 28.05
N SER A 235 -25.83 10.92 29.35
CA SER A 235 -25.89 12.24 29.99
C SER A 235 -24.97 12.27 31.19
N ILE A 236 -24.21 13.35 31.34
CA ILE A 236 -23.19 13.51 32.39
C ILE A 236 -23.24 14.91 33.00
N LEU A 237 -22.76 15.04 34.23
CA LEU A 237 -22.57 16.34 34.89
C LEU A 237 -21.23 16.97 34.47
N PRO A 238 -21.11 18.31 34.47
CA PRO A 238 -19.85 18.98 34.20
C PRO A 238 -18.81 18.61 35.27
N GLY A 239 -17.61 18.25 34.81
CA GLY A 239 -16.54 17.71 35.66
C GLY A 239 -16.43 16.18 35.65
N GLU A 240 -17.45 15.47 35.17
CA GLU A 240 -17.36 14.04 34.89
C GLU A 240 -16.63 13.80 33.55
N ALA A 241 -16.17 12.57 33.32
CA ALA A 241 -15.54 12.20 32.07
C ALA A 241 -16.53 11.44 31.17
N ILE A 242 -16.51 11.76 29.86
CA ILE A 242 -17.10 10.90 28.84
C ILE A 242 -16.32 9.59 28.86
N LYS A 243 -17.02 8.48 29.09
CA LYS A 243 -16.47 7.12 29.04
C LYS A 243 -17.24 6.24 28.09
N GLY A 244 -16.53 5.38 27.40
CA GLY A 244 -17.12 4.39 26.52
C GLY A 244 -16.07 3.55 25.82
N LYS A 245 -16.52 2.69 24.92
CA LYS A 245 -15.69 1.91 24.01
C LYS A 245 -16.30 1.89 22.62
N VAL A 246 -15.45 1.65 21.63
CA VAL A 246 -15.87 1.50 20.23
C VAL A 246 -15.72 0.03 19.85
N VAL A 247 -16.70 -0.55 19.18
CA VAL A 247 -16.62 -1.92 18.66
C VAL A 247 -16.75 -1.86 17.15
N LEU A 248 -15.72 -2.33 16.45
CA LEU A 248 -15.75 -2.48 14.99
C LEU A 248 -16.24 -3.89 14.66
N HIS A 249 -17.28 -4.01 13.85
CA HIS A 249 -17.92 -5.29 13.49
C HIS A 249 -17.59 -5.68 12.05
N ASP A 250 -17.30 -6.96 11.82
CA ASP A 250 -16.99 -7.50 10.49
C ASP A 250 -18.25 -7.83 9.67
N GLN A 251 -18.08 -8.53 8.55
CA GLN A 251 -19.18 -8.88 7.66
C GLN A 251 -20.19 -9.91 8.21
N THR A 252 -19.86 -10.60 9.30
CA THR A 252 -20.74 -11.51 10.03
C THR A 252 -21.48 -10.83 11.19
N GLY A 253 -21.00 -9.66 11.61
CA GLY A 253 -21.43 -9.00 12.86
C GLY A 253 -20.62 -9.40 14.10
N GLU A 254 -19.57 -10.22 13.95
CA GLU A 254 -18.58 -10.45 15.01
C GLU A 254 -17.63 -9.25 15.15
N SER A 255 -17.13 -9.01 16.37
CA SER A 255 -16.17 -7.92 16.59
C SER A 255 -14.81 -8.24 15.97
N ILE A 256 -14.22 -7.24 15.32
CA ILE A 256 -12.83 -7.27 14.85
C ILE A 256 -11.98 -6.84 16.04
N PRO A 257 -11.16 -7.71 16.66
CA PRO A 257 -10.29 -7.32 17.77
C PRO A 257 -9.05 -6.57 17.28
N ASN A 258 -8.49 -5.71 18.13
CA ASN A 258 -7.25 -4.94 17.89
C ASN A 258 -7.20 -3.97 16.69
N ALA A 259 -8.25 -3.85 15.86
CA ALA A 259 -8.35 -2.84 14.80
C ALA A 259 -8.26 -1.41 15.35
N GLU A 260 -7.59 -0.52 14.61
CA GLU A 260 -7.48 0.90 14.95
C GLU A 260 -8.79 1.65 14.65
N VAL A 261 -9.21 2.47 15.60
CA VAL A 261 -10.40 3.33 15.49
C VAL A 261 -10.03 4.76 15.90
N TYR A 262 -10.60 5.73 15.17
CA TYR A 262 -10.30 7.15 15.34
C TYR A 262 -11.55 7.86 15.86
N ILE A 263 -11.47 8.42 17.06
CA ILE A 263 -12.58 9.09 17.74
C ILE A 263 -12.31 10.60 17.72
N ALA A 264 -13.27 11.39 17.25
CA ALA A 264 -13.25 12.84 17.30
C ALA A 264 -14.40 13.33 18.17
N ILE A 265 -14.07 14.00 19.28
CA ILE A 265 -15.06 14.60 20.19
C ILE A 265 -15.25 16.05 19.75
N LYS A 266 -16.49 16.44 19.52
CA LYS A 266 -16.89 17.77 19.07
C LYS A 266 -17.85 18.41 20.07
N ASP A 267 -17.76 19.74 20.19
CA ASP A 267 -18.77 20.52 20.88
C ASP A 267 -20.07 20.66 20.06
N SER A 268 -21.03 21.41 20.61
CA SER A 268 -22.31 21.75 19.97
C SER A 268 -22.19 22.67 18.74
N LEU A 269 -20.98 23.16 18.41
CA LEU A 269 -20.67 23.93 17.20
C LEU A 269 -19.92 23.09 16.15
N GLU A 270 -19.88 21.76 16.33
CA GLU A 270 -19.10 20.78 15.57
C GLU A 270 -17.57 20.98 15.59
N ILE A 271 -17.06 21.85 16.47
CA ILE A 271 -15.62 22.11 16.59
C ILE A 271 -14.96 20.92 17.28
N ILE A 272 -13.97 20.32 16.62
CA ILE A 272 -13.25 19.17 17.17
C ILE A 272 -12.38 19.63 18.34
N LEU A 273 -12.76 19.21 19.55
CA LEU A 273 -12.04 19.48 20.79
C LEU A 273 -10.85 18.54 20.98
N GLU A 274 -11.04 17.25 20.69
CA GLU A 274 -10.05 16.19 20.96
C GLU A 274 -10.09 15.08 19.89
N LYS A 275 -8.96 14.40 19.68
CA LYS A 275 -8.82 13.28 18.74
C LYS A 275 -8.09 12.11 19.38
N ILE A 276 -8.85 11.07 19.72
CA ILE A 276 -8.33 9.86 20.35
C ILE A 276 -8.11 8.81 19.25
N VAL A 277 -6.93 8.20 19.22
CA VAL A 277 -6.67 6.99 18.43
C VAL A 277 -6.58 5.84 19.41
N THR A 278 -7.47 4.87 19.28
CA THR A 278 -7.51 3.71 20.18
C THR A 278 -7.79 2.43 19.39
N LYS A 279 -7.93 1.31 20.10
CA LYS A 279 -8.36 0.05 19.50
C LYS A 279 -9.83 -0.19 19.77
N THR A 280 -10.48 -0.87 18.83
CA THR A 280 -11.73 -1.62 19.08
C THR A 280 -11.71 -2.35 20.44
N GLU A 281 -12.87 -2.39 21.10
CA GLU A 281 -13.14 -2.93 22.44
C GLU A 281 -12.37 -2.28 23.62
N THR A 282 -11.37 -1.43 23.37
CA THR A 282 -10.68 -0.70 24.44
C THR A 282 -11.44 0.57 24.85
N GLU A 283 -11.45 0.83 26.15
CA GLU A 283 -12.12 1.99 26.74
C GLU A 283 -11.36 3.29 26.39
N PHE A 284 -12.12 4.37 26.19
CA PHE A 284 -11.61 5.73 26.05
C PHE A 284 -12.26 6.63 27.11
N GLU A 285 -11.51 7.65 27.54
CA GLU A 285 -11.96 8.63 28.54
C GLU A 285 -11.64 10.05 28.06
N TYR A 286 -12.57 10.98 28.24
CA TYR A 286 -12.38 12.42 27.98
C TYR A 286 -13.01 13.26 29.09
N GLY A 287 -12.19 13.98 29.86
CA GLY A 287 -12.64 14.80 30.98
C GLY A 287 -13.32 16.09 30.54
N ILE A 288 -14.57 16.31 30.99
CA ILE A 288 -15.29 17.58 30.82
C ILE A 288 -14.88 18.56 31.92
N LYS A 289 -14.82 19.85 31.61
CA LYS A 289 -14.54 20.89 32.60
C LYS A 289 -15.76 21.14 33.50
N ASN A 290 -15.55 21.43 34.78
CA ASN A 290 -16.63 21.80 35.71
C ASN A 290 -17.43 23.04 35.23
N SER A 291 -16.84 23.88 34.39
CA SER A 291 -17.44 25.10 33.82
C SER A 291 -18.04 24.89 32.43
N GLU A 292 -18.10 23.66 31.91
CA GLU A 292 -18.57 23.40 30.53
C GLU A 292 -20.10 23.54 30.44
N PRO A 293 -20.63 24.51 29.66
CA PRO A 293 -22.05 24.84 29.68
C PRO A 293 -22.93 23.68 29.16
N PRO A 294 -24.19 23.61 29.59
CA PRO A 294 -25.11 22.55 29.15
C PRO A 294 -25.25 22.55 27.63
N SER A 295 -24.93 21.41 27.02
CA SER A 295 -24.79 21.29 25.57
C SER A 295 -24.73 19.82 25.16
N ILE A 296 -25.03 19.55 23.88
CA ILE A 296 -24.88 18.23 23.28
C ILE A 296 -23.49 18.17 22.63
N PHE A 297 -22.71 17.16 23.00
CA PHE A 297 -21.40 16.86 22.39
C PHE A 297 -21.58 15.72 21.39
N HIS A 298 -20.95 15.85 20.22
CA HIS A 298 -21.01 14.84 19.16
C HIS A 298 -19.70 14.05 19.11
N ILE A 299 -19.81 12.73 19.24
CA ILE A 299 -18.69 11.79 19.19
C ILE A 299 -18.72 11.11 17.82
N SER A 300 -17.86 11.58 16.90
CA SER A 300 -17.72 10.97 15.57
C SER A 300 -16.59 9.95 15.56
N VAL A 301 -16.91 8.70 15.20
CA VAL A 301 -15.97 7.59 15.12
C VAL A 301 -15.72 7.19 13.67
N TYR A 302 -14.46 6.98 13.31
CA TYR A 302 -14.02 6.65 11.95
C TYR A 302 -13.13 5.40 11.96
N SER A 303 -13.41 4.44 11.09
CA SER A 303 -12.49 3.33 10.77
C SER A 303 -12.73 2.81 9.35
N GLU A 304 -11.67 2.61 8.58
CA GLU A 304 -11.66 2.14 7.17
C GLU A 304 -12.67 2.81 6.20
N GLY A 305 -13.14 4.02 6.51
CA GLY A 305 -14.12 4.77 5.71
C GLY A 305 -15.57 4.68 6.23
N ILE A 306 -15.83 3.82 7.21
CA ILE A 306 -17.06 3.80 7.99
C ILE A 306 -17.03 4.98 8.96
N VAL A 307 -18.18 5.64 9.14
CA VAL A 307 -18.39 6.73 10.10
C VAL A 307 -19.65 6.48 10.89
N GLN A 308 -19.55 6.51 12.22
CA GLN A 308 -20.70 6.50 13.13
C GLN A 308 -20.64 7.73 14.03
N ASN A 309 -21.80 8.28 14.38
CA ASN A 309 -21.91 9.35 15.38
C ASN A 309 -22.68 8.84 16.60
N ALA A 310 -22.28 9.30 17.78
CA ALA A 310 -23.04 9.21 19.02
C ALA A 310 -23.14 10.61 19.65
N GLU A 311 -24.12 10.81 20.51
CA GLU A 311 -24.38 12.07 21.19
C GLU A 311 -24.37 11.88 22.70
N ILE A 312 -23.86 12.88 23.42
CA ILE A 312 -23.88 12.90 24.89
C ILE A 312 -24.28 14.27 25.40
N ASN A 313 -25.17 14.31 26.38
CA ASN A 313 -25.75 15.53 26.91
C ASN A 313 -25.04 15.98 28.19
N ILE A 314 -24.44 17.16 28.19
CA ILE A 314 -23.90 17.80 29.39
C ILE A 314 -25.06 18.47 30.13
N LEU A 315 -25.35 18.00 31.34
CA LEU A 315 -26.46 18.47 32.14
C LEU A 315 -26.17 19.81 32.83
N GLU A 316 -27.24 20.51 33.20
CA GLU A 316 -27.17 21.71 34.03
C GLU A 316 -26.83 21.36 35.49
N LYS A 317 -25.80 22.02 36.03
CA LYS A 317 -25.39 21.92 37.42
C LYS A 317 -25.33 23.32 38.04
N LYS A 318 -26.33 23.67 38.85
CA LYS A 318 -26.32 24.86 39.70
C LYS A 318 -25.68 24.53 41.04
N GLU A 319 -24.49 25.05 41.31
CA GLU A 319 -23.77 24.78 42.56
C GLU A 319 -22.97 26.02 43.01
N ILE A 320 -23.03 26.32 44.31
CA ILE A 320 -22.23 27.39 44.92
C ILE A 320 -21.32 26.78 45.98
N LYS A 321 -20.03 27.13 45.90
CA LYS A 321 -19.07 26.88 46.97
C LYS A 321 -19.16 28.03 47.97
N THR A 322 -19.46 27.69 49.23
CA THR A 322 -19.54 28.63 50.35
C THR A 322 -18.29 28.54 51.21
N GLU A 323 -17.61 29.66 51.45
CA GLU A 323 -16.49 29.75 52.39
C GLU A 323 -16.69 30.91 53.38
N ILE A 324 -16.25 30.77 54.63
CA ILE A 324 -16.34 31.84 55.63
C ILE A 324 -14.96 32.11 56.23
N VAL A 325 -14.43 33.31 55.97
CA VAL A 325 -13.13 33.79 56.42
C VAL A 325 -13.31 35.16 57.08
N ASN A 326 -12.93 35.30 58.35
CA ASN A 326 -12.96 36.58 59.10
C ASN A 326 -14.29 37.34 58.94
N ASN A 327 -15.41 36.69 59.29
CA ASN A 327 -16.79 37.21 59.18
C ASN A 327 -17.23 37.60 57.75
N THR A 328 -16.42 37.30 56.74
CA THR A 328 -16.77 37.45 55.33
C THR A 328 -17.21 36.09 54.79
N LEU A 329 -18.46 36.02 54.33
CA LEU A 329 -19.00 34.94 53.53
C LEU A 329 -18.57 35.16 52.07
N ILE A 330 -17.87 34.20 51.51
CA ILE A 330 -17.45 34.17 50.11
C ILE A 330 -18.32 33.12 49.43
N LEU A 331 -19.05 33.54 48.40
CA LEU A 331 -19.95 32.70 47.62
C LEU A 331 -19.39 32.65 46.20
N THR A 332 -19.02 31.48 45.72
CA THR A 332 -18.47 31.29 44.36
C THR A 332 -19.34 30.32 43.58
N ASN A 333 -19.82 30.72 42.40
CA ASN A 333 -20.52 29.81 41.50
C ASN A 333 -19.53 28.80 40.92
N VAL A 334 -19.69 27.53 41.30
CA VAL A 334 -18.87 26.39 40.82
C VAL A 334 -19.66 25.45 39.90
N GLY A 335 -20.90 25.84 39.56
CA GLY A 335 -21.70 25.22 38.52
C GLY A 335 -21.27 25.62 37.11
N ASN A 336 -21.96 25.08 36.10
CA ASN A 336 -21.71 25.36 34.68
C ASN A 336 -22.71 26.34 34.03
N VAL A 337 -23.61 26.91 34.83
CA VAL A 337 -24.63 27.86 34.38
C VAL A 337 -24.61 29.13 35.22
N PHE A 338 -25.23 30.19 34.69
CA PHE A 338 -25.49 31.41 35.43
C PHE A 338 -26.36 31.12 36.66
N TYR A 339 -25.89 31.49 37.85
CA TYR A 339 -26.62 31.27 39.09
C TYR A 339 -27.47 32.50 39.42
N ASN A 340 -28.79 32.35 39.30
CA ASN A 340 -29.79 33.36 39.60
C ASN A 340 -30.85 32.75 40.51
N ASP A 341 -30.58 32.76 41.82
CA ASP A 341 -31.44 32.17 42.84
C ASP A 341 -31.22 32.86 44.20
N THR A 342 -32.15 32.65 45.14
CA THR A 342 -32.08 33.23 46.49
C THR A 342 -31.45 32.27 47.50
N LEU A 343 -30.30 32.64 48.06
CA LEU A 343 -29.63 31.88 49.11
C LEU A 343 -30.03 32.39 50.49
N VAL A 344 -30.52 31.49 51.35
CA VAL A 344 -30.88 31.82 52.75
C VAL A 344 -29.70 31.56 53.68
N VAL A 345 -29.24 32.62 54.35
CA VAL A 345 -28.21 32.61 55.39
C VAL A 345 -28.89 32.65 56.75
N LYS A 346 -28.67 31.64 57.59
CA LYS A 346 -29.14 31.65 58.98
C LYS A 346 -28.07 32.17 59.92
N ILE A 347 -28.42 33.07 60.84
CA ILE A 347 -27.52 33.66 61.83
C ILE A 347 -28.23 33.54 63.19
N GLY A 348 -27.91 32.50 63.97
CA GLY A 348 -28.70 32.16 65.15
C GLY A 348 -30.13 31.75 64.75
N GLU A 349 -31.12 32.49 65.22
CA GLU A 349 -32.55 32.27 64.91
C GLU A 349 -33.03 33.01 63.64
N ASP A 350 -32.31 34.05 63.21
CA ASP A 350 -32.68 34.89 62.08
C ASP A 350 -32.32 34.26 60.72
N ASN A 351 -33.16 34.51 59.71
CA ASN A 351 -32.94 34.07 58.33
C ASN A 351 -32.82 35.31 57.41
N VAL A 352 -31.66 35.52 56.81
CA VAL A 352 -31.40 36.60 55.84
C VAL A 352 -31.36 36.00 54.44
N SER A 353 -32.19 36.51 53.53
CA SER A 353 -32.21 36.05 52.13
C SER A 353 -31.35 36.96 51.25
N ILE A 354 -30.47 36.36 50.44
CA ILE A 354 -29.58 37.06 49.51
C ILE A 354 -29.98 36.64 48.09
N LEU A 355 -30.30 37.59 47.22
CA LEU A 355 -30.45 37.32 45.79
C LEU A 355 -29.06 37.30 45.16
N LEU A 356 -28.67 36.17 44.57
CA LEU A 356 -27.36 35.98 43.94
C LEU A 356 -27.50 36.02 42.41
N SER A 357 -26.52 36.64 41.75
CA SER A 357 -26.51 36.85 40.31
C SER A 357 -25.10 36.59 39.76
N LEU A 358 -24.61 35.36 39.92
CA LEU A 358 -23.21 34.98 39.69
C LEU A 358 -23.00 34.30 38.34
N GLY A 359 -22.09 34.85 37.52
CA GLY A 359 -21.51 34.14 36.37
C GLY A 359 -20.70 32.91 36.77
N VAL A 360 -20.40 32.04 35.81
CA VAL A 360 -19.66 30.79 36.06
C VAL A 360 -18.23 31.11 36.53
N GLY A 361 -17.86 30.62 37.72
CA GLY A 361 -16.58 30.92 38.35
C GLY A 361 -16.49 32.30 39.02
N GLU A 362 -17.53 33.15 38.90
CA GLU A 362 -17.60 34.42 39.63
C GLU A 362 -17.92 34.17 41.10
N GLY A 363 -17.50 35.10 41.95
CA GLY A 363 -17.79 35.04 43.37
C GLY A 363 -17.93 36.39 44.03
N GLU A 364 -18.96 36.52 44.85
CA GLU A 364 -19.29 37.69 45.64
C GLU A 364 -18.85 37.51 47.10
N LYS A 365 -18.62 38.62 47.78
CA LYS A 365 -18.20 38.66 49.17
C LYS A 365 -19.23 39.43 49.96
N TYR A 366 -19.59 38.89 51.11
CA TYR A 366 -20.62 39.43 51.98
C TYR A 366 -20.10 39.53 53.40
N LEU A 367 -20.16 40.72 53.99
CA LEU A 367 -19.85 40.92 55.40
C LEU A 367 -21.07 40.51 56.24
N ILE A 368 -20.85 39.57 57.17
CA ILE A 368 -21.85 39.15 58.15
C ILE A 368 -21.71 40.05 59.38
N SER A 369 -22.82 40.64 59.84
CA SER A 369 -22.89 41.42 61.08
C SER A 369 -24.05 40.96 61.97
N ALA A 370 -23.87 41.05 63.28
CA ALA A 370 -24.89 40.83 64.30
C ALA A 370 -24.48 41.58 65.59
N PRO A 371 -25.39 41.82 66.56
CA PRO A 371 -25.05 42.36 67.88
C PRO A 371 -23.94 41.57 68.57
N ASP A 372 -23.03 42.23 69.29
CA ASP A 372 -21.81 41.61 69.87
C ASP A 372 -22.09 40.25 70.55
N GLY A 373 -21.57 39.17 69.96
CA GLY A 373 -21.89 37.82 70.41
C GLY A 373 -21.32 36.70 69.54
N SER A 374 -21.54 35.46 69.98
CA SER A 374 -21.16 34.24 69.26
C SER A 374 -22.39 33.62 68.61
N TYR A 375 -22.41 33.53 67.28
CA TYR A 375 -23.55 33.03 66.51
C TYR A 375 -23.17 31.83 65.67
N ASP A 376 -24.03 30.82 65.64
CA ASP A 376 -23.95 29.77 64.63
C ASP A 376 -24.51 30.30 63.31
N VAL A 377 -23.63 30.45 62.32
CA VAL A 377 -23.99 30.81 60.96
C VAL A 377 -24.10 29.56 60.12
N SER A 378 -25.21 29.40 59.39
CA SER A 378 -25.41 28.27 58.46
C SER A 378 -25.84 28.72 57.07
N VAL A 379 -25.14 28.22 56.05
CA VAL A 379 -25.31 28.59 54.64
C VAL A 379 -25.01 27.36 53.78
N GLY A 380 -25.89 26.96 52.87
CA GLY A 380 -25.62 25.89 51.90
C GLY A 380 -25.20 24.54 52.52
N GLY A 381 -25.62 24.25 53.75
CA GLY A 381 -25.20 23.05 54.50
C GLY A 381 -23.93 23.22 55.35
N MET A 382 -23.12 24.26 55.12
CA MET A 382 -22.03 24.64 56.02
C MET A 382 -22.62 25.18 57.33
N LYS A 383 -21.99 24.85 58.47
CA LYS A 383 -22.23 25.48 59.78
C LYS A 383 -20.91 25.94 60.37
N LYS A 384 -20.85 27.17 60.88
CA LYS A 384 -19.67 27.73 61.54
C LYS A 384 -20.07 28.75 62.60
N THR A 385 -19.58 28.57 63.82
CA THR A 385 -19.73 29.56 64.89
C THR A 385 -18.78 30.73 64.66
N LEU A 386 -19.28 31.97 64.70
CA LEU A 386 -18.54 33.20 64.49
C LEU A 386 -18.75 34.18 65.63
N LEU A 387 -17.69 34.90 66.01
CA LEU A 387 -17.79 36.09 66.85
C LEU A 387 -18.11 37.28 65.94
N LEU A 388 -19.35 37.75 66.01
CA LEU A 388 -19.87 38.86 65.21
C LEU A 388 -19.96 40.12 66.07
N SER A 389 -19.77 41.27 65.43
CA SER A 389 -19.97 42.59 66.03
C SER A 389 -20.66 43.53 65.02
N GLY A 390 -21.53 44.40 65.53
CA GLY A 390 -22.43 45.21 64.70
C GLY A 390 -23.72 45.60 65.43
N ASN A 391 -24.55 46.42 64.78
CA ASN A 391 -25.75 46.98 65.42
C ASN A 391 -27.04 46.17 65.16
N ALA A 392 -27.03 45.30 64.14
CA ALA A 392 -28.19 44.50 63.72
C ALA A 392 -27.71 43.25 62.99
N VAL A 393 -28.55 42.20 62.97
CA VAL A 393 -28.32 41.02 62.15
C VAL A 393 -28.51 41.40 60.69
N GLY A 394 -27.50 41.13 59.87
CA GLY A 394 -27.51 41.50 58.47
C GLY A 394 -26.36 40.90 57.69
N VAL A 395 -26.57 40.76 56.39
CA VAL A 395 -25.55 40.34 55.44
C VAL A 395 -25.44 41.43 54.39
N LYS A 396 -24.31 42.14 54.39
CA LYS A 396 -24.07 43.28 53.50
C LYS A 396 -23.09 42.88 52.42
N GLU A 397 -23.47 43.06 51.16
CA GLU A 397 -22.56 42.88 50.03
C GLU A 397 -21.33 43.79 50.24
N LEU A 398 -20.15 43.18 50.20
CA LEU A 398 -18.90 43.89 49.98
C LEU A 398 -18.75 44.04 48.48
N ASN A 399 -19.61 44.86 47.87
CA ASN A 399 -19.55 45.20 46.45
C ASN A 399 -18.09 45.45 46.12
N GLY A 400 -17.57 44.67 45.15
CA GLY A 400 -16.14 44.63 44.89
C GLY A 400 -15.59 46.03 44.82
N LEU A 401 -14.79 46.42 45.82
CA LEU A 401 -14.09 47.71 45.86
C LEU A 401 -12.94 47.62 44.85
N GLY A 402 -13.32 47.40 43.60
CA GLY A 402 -12.48 47.05 42.48
C GLY A 402 -11.56 48.22 42.23
N SER A 403 -10.29 48.00 42.55
CA SER A 403 -9.16 48.69 41.94
C SER A 403 -9.43 50.15 41.60
N GLY A 404 -9.88 50.92 42.60
CA GLY A 404 -10.02 52.39 42.57
C GLY A 404 -8.70 53.15 42.34
N VAL A 405 -7.63 52.42 42.02
CA VAL A 405 -6.57 52.86 41.12
C VAL A 405 -7.21 53.18 39.77
N SER A 406 -7.87 54.35 39.72
CA SER A 406 -8.59 54.86 38.56
C SER A 406 -7.77 54.71 37.27
N LEU A 407 -8.45 54.71 36.12
CA LEU A 407 -7.80 54.75 34.80
C LEU A 407 -6.74 55.88 34.74
N VAL A 408 -7.00 57.00 35.43
CA VAL A 408 -6.08 58.12 35.62
C VAL A 408 -4.80 57.73 36.38
N THR A 409 -4.87 56.91 37.44
CA THR A 409 -3.67 56.49 38.19
C THR A 409 -2.78 55.54 37.39
N TRP A 410 -3.37 54.66 36.56
CA TRP A 410 -2.60 53.82 35.62
C TRP A 410 -1.96 54.66 34.51
N ILE A 411 -2.67 55.67 33.98
CA ILE A 411 -2.11 56.65 33.05
C ILE A 411 -0.95 57.42 33.70
N ILE A 412 -1.11 57.90 34.93
CA ILE A 412 -0.04 58.58 35.70
C ILE A 412 1.18 57.67 35.86
N LEU A 413 0.99 56.38 36.19
CA LEU A 413 2.09 55.43 36.37
C LEU A 413 2.82 55.12 35.05
N ILE A 414 2.09 54.98 33.94
CA ILE A 414 2.67 54.84 32.59
C ILE A 414 3.45 56.12 32.20
N VAL A 415 2.92 57.31 32.50
CA VAL A 415 3.59 58.59 32.25
C VAL A 415 4.87 58.71 33.07
N PHE A 416 4.86 58.35 34.35
CA PHE A 416 6.08 58.32 35.18
C PHE A 416 7.13 57.32 34.67
N LEU A 417 6.72 56.14 34.19
CA LEU A 417 7.62 55.18 33.54
C LEU A 417 8.22 55.75 32.24
N PHE A 418 7.42 56.41 31.40
CA PHE A 418 7.91 57.08 30.19
C PHE A 418 8.90 58.20 30.50
N ILE A 419 8.62 59.02 31.52
CA ILE A 419 9.53 60.08 31.99
C ILE A 419 10.83 59.46 32.52
N GLY A 420 10.76 58.39 33.32
CA GLY A 420 11.92 57.67 33.82
C GLY A 420 12.80 57.10 32.70
N ALA A 421 12.20 56.44 31.71
CA ALA A 421 12.88 55.92 30.52
C ALA A 421 13.50 57.03 29.66
N TYR A 422 12.81 58.17 29.51
CA TYR A 422 13.32 59.33 28.79
C TYR A 422 14.55 59.94 29.50
N PHE A 423 14.52 60.09 30.83
CA PHE A 423 15.65 60.59 31.59
C PHE A 423 16.86 59.65 31.58
N THR A 424 16.68 58.33 31.68
CA THR A 424 17.80 57.39 31.56
C THR A 424 18.40 57.41 30.16
N PHE A 425 17.57 57.44 29.11
CA PHE A 425 18.01 57.57 27.72
C PHE A 425 18.79 58.89 27.47
N MET A 426 18.34 60.01 28.02
CA MET A 426 19.08 61.28 27.95
C MET A 426 20.39 61.26 28.73
N LYS A 427 20.43 60.63 29.92
CA LYS A 427 21.63 60.58 30.78
C LYS A 427 22.75 59.73 30.16
N ILE A 428 22.40 58.69 29.41
CA ILE A 428 23.35 57.85 28.66
C ILE A 428 23.97 58.59 27.46
N ARG A 429 23.30 59.62 26.90
CA ARG A 429 23.72 60.28 25.65
C ARG A 429 24.74 61.43 25.79
N LYS A 430 25.21 61.76 26.99
CA LYS A 430 26.20 62.84 27.22
C LYS A 430 27.42 62.42 28.05
N LYS A 431 28.38 61.73 27.41
CA LYS A 431 29.82 62.06 27.37
C LYS A 431 30.67 60.90 26.83
N ARG A 432 31.08 60.97 25.54
CA ARG A 432 32.45 60.72 25.05
C ARG A 432 32.53 60.96 23.53
N SER A 433 33.12 62.10 23.16
CA SER A 433 34.01 62.18 21.98
C SER A 433 35.32 61.40 22.31
N PHE A 434 36.27 61.04 21.44
CA PHE A 434 36.75 61.41 20.09
C PHE A 434 37.37 60.13 19.45
N ALA A 435 37.77 59.99 18.17
CA ALA A 435 37.66 60.73 16.89
C ALA A 435 38.13 59.80 15.74
N LYS A 436 38.09 60.26 14.47
CA LYS A 436 38.65 59.63 13.23
C LYS A 436 37.89 58.38 12.74
N SER A 437 37.77 58.06 11.45
CA SER A 437 38.32 58.66 10.21
C SER A 437 37.47 58.32 8.96
N LYS A 438 37.37 59.30 8.03
CA LYS A 438 37.16 59.24 6.56
C LYS A 438 36.03 58.36 5.93
N LYS A 439 35.12 59.09 5.28
CA LYS A 439 34.60 58.89 3.90
C LYS A 439 35.16 57.68 3.10
N VAL A 440 34.26 56.86 2.56
CA VAL A 440 34.23 56.44 1.13
C VAL A 440 32.76 56.39 0.68
N SER A 441 32.50 56.78 -0.57
CA SER A 441 31.17 56.86 -1.20
C SER A 441 30.77 55.58 -1.95
N ASP A 442 29.53 55.54 -2.42
CA ASP A 442 29.02 54.55 -3.38
C ASP A 442 29.94 54.37 -4.60
N PHE A 443 30.09 53.14 -5.10
CA PHE A 443 29.63 52.71 -6.44
C PHE A 443 30.17 51.32 -6.87
N LEU A 444 29.39 50.63 -7.72
CA LEU A 444 29.83 49.65 -8.76
C LEU A 444 30.53 48.34 -8.29
N LYS A 445 29.87 47.18 -8.40
CA LYS A 445 29.80 46.27 -9.59
C LYS A 445 30.98 45.27 -9.75
N ILE A 446 30.59 43.98 -9.83
CA ILE A 446 31.06 42.96 -10.81
C ILE A 446 32.41 42.23 -10.58
N LYS A 447 32.29 40.95 -10.16
CA LYS A 447 33.08 39.74 -10.55
C LYS A 447 34.60 39.69 -10.23
N PRO A 448 35.31 38.55 -10.39
CA PRO A 448 34.89 37.16 -10.71
C PRO A 448 35.33 36.09 -9.68
N LYS A 449 34.95 34.82 -9.93
CA LYS A 449 35.52 33.62 -9.29
C LYS A 449 36.96 33.38 -9.78
N VAL A 450 37.86 32.95 -8.89
CA VAL A 450 39.13 32.28 -9.22
C VAL A 450 39.29 31.05 -8.33
N TYR A 451 39.53 29.88 -8.93
CA TYR A 451 39.89 28.64 -8.22
C TYR A 451 41.34 28.69 -7.74
N LYS A 452 41.63 28.10 -6.58
CA LYS A 452 42.86 27.32 -6.35
C LYS A 452 42.70 26.34 -5.18
N ASN A 453 43.37 25.20 -5.32
CA ASN A 453 43.28 24.02 -4.46
C ASN A 453 44.29 24.05 -3.30
N ALA A 454 44.17 23.00 -2.47
CA ALA A 454 45.21 22.39 -1.62
C ALA A 454 45.49 23.06 -0.27
N GLY A 455 45.19 22.30 0.79
CA GLY A 455 45.49 22.63 2.19
C GLY A 455 44.66 21.77 3.14
N ASN A 456 45.11 20.54 3.42
CA ASN A 456 44.57 19.75 4.52
C ASN A 456 44.74 20.52 5.84
N PRO A 457 43.80 20.33 6.78
CA PRO A 457 44.26 19.83 8.06
C PRO A 457 43.48 18.60 8.52
N SER A 458 44.23 17.64 9.05
CA SER A 458 43.73 16.50 9.81
C SER A 458 42.91 16.96 11.02
N ILE A 459 41.72 16.38 11.20
CA ILE A 459 41.00 16.44 12.49
C ILE A 459 40.96 15.02 13.05
N ASN A 460 41.74 14.81 14.11
CA ASN A 460 41.51 13.71 15.04
C ASN A 460 40.26 14.03 15.86
N THR A 461 39.25 13.17 15.80
CA THR A 461 38.36 12.92 16.95
C THR A 461 37.94 11.45 16.89
N LYS A 462 38.39 10.70 17.89
CA LYS A 462 37.83 9.39 18.20
C LYS A 462 36.47 9.62 18.83
N ASP A 463 35.42 9.04 18.24
CA ASP A 463 34.19 8.68 18.95
C ASP A 463 33.69 7.36 18.37
N GLU A 464 34.40 6.28 18.73
CA GLU A 464 33.88 4.92 18.63
C GLU A 464 32.79 4.74 19.68
N ASN A 465 31.53 4.95 19.29
CA ASN A 465 30.38 4.15 19.75
C ASN A 465 29.07 4.67 19.13
N ASN A 466 28.78 4.22 17.90
CA ASN A 466 27.40 4.16 17.41
C ASN A 466 27.20 2.83 16.70
N ASN A 467 26.56 1.89 17.40
CA ASN A 467 26.14 0.61 16.84
C ASN A 467 25.11 0.88 15.74
N LEU A 468 25.57 0.86 14.49
CA LEU A 468 24.76 1.08 13.30
C LEU A 468 23.87 -0.16 13.09
N SER A 469 22.72 -0.17 13.76
CA SER A 469 21.78 -1.29 13.73
C SER A 469 21.24 -1.51 12.32
N ALA A 470 21.45 -2.73 11.82
CA ALA A 470 21.06 -3.11 10.47
C ALA A 470 19.53 -3.13 10.31
N ARG A 471 19.00 -2.33 9.36
CA ARG A 471 17.83 -2.70 8.55
C ARG A 471 17.59 -1.71 7.38
N GLY A 472 17.67 -2.22 6.16
CA GLY A 472 16.86 -1.72 5.04
C GLY A 472 17.44 -0.66 4.09
N GLY A 473 18.52 -0.96 3.36
CA GLY A 473 18.89 -0.23 2.14
C GLY A 473 20.40 -0.18 1.86
N ALA A 474 20.85 -0.72 0.72
CA ALA A 474 22.26 -0.61 0.32
C ALA A 474 22.59 0.84 -0.07
N GLY A 475 23.61 1.41 0.56
CA GLY A 475 23.87 2.86 0.56
C GLY A 475 24.49 3.42 -0.72
N PHE A 476 23.64 3.87 -1.65
CA PHE A 476 24.04 4.69 -2.80
C PHE A 476 23.82 6.20 -2.61
N PHE A 477 23.12 6.61 -1.55
CA PHE A 477 22.65 7.99 -1.37
C PHE A 477 23.06 8.53 0.00
N ALA A 478 23.81 9.64 0.02
CA ALA A 478 24.26 10.32 1.24
C ALA A 478 23.31 11.44 1.71
N GLY A 479 22.06 11.42 1.21
CA GLY A 479 21.04 12.43 1.50
C GLY A 479 20.36 12.29 2.86
N LYS A 480 19.34 13.11 3.10
CA LYS A 480 18.49 13.01 4.29
C LYS A 480 17.87 11.61 4.39
N LYS A 481 17.80 11.04 5.60
CA LYS A 481 17.15 9.75 5.81
C LYS A 481 15.64 9.87 5.55
N VAL A 482 15.12 9.06 4.65
CA VAL A 482 13.70 9.01 4.30
C VAL A 482 13.15 7.62 4.58
N GLU A 483 12.04 7.54 5.31
CA GLU A 483 11.39 6.30 5.71
C GLU A 483 9.94 6.26 5.23
N LEU A 484 9.56 5.16 4.56
CA LEU A 484 8.17 4.87 4.25
C LEU A 484 7.51 4.24 5.49
N SER A 485 6.40 4.82 5.95
CA SER A 485 5.62 4.35 7.09
C SER A 485 4.22 3.91 6.67
N LEU A 486 3.67 2.88 7.32
CA LEU A 486 2.33 2.34 7.03
C LEU A 486 1.19 3.16 7.68
N SER A 487 1.48 3.86 8.78
CA SER A 487 0.58 4.82 9.44
C SER A 487 1.43 5.93 10.06
N ILE A 488 1.08 7.20 9.80
CA ILE A 488 1.66 8.38 10.45
C ILE A 488 0.63 9.53 10.52
N ALA A 489 0.59 10.22 11.65
CA ALA A 489 -0.07 11.51 11.78
C ALA A 489 0.86 12.62 11.23
N GLY A 490 0.50 13.21 10.09
CA GLY A 490 1.31 14.24 9.41
C GLY A 490 0.49 15.11 8.46
N SER A 491 1.17 15.96 7.68
CA SER A 491 0.51 16.83 6.69
C SER A 491 0.13 16.03 5.45
N LYS A 492 -1.18 15.93 5.17
CA LYS A 492 -1.73 15.36 3.94
C LYS A 492 -1.63 16.39 2.81
N GLN A 493 -0.97 16.03 1.72
CA GLN A 493 -0.80 16.89 0.53
C GLN A 493 -0.62 16.03 -0.73
N ASN A 494 -0.95 16.59 -1.89
CA ASN A 494 -0.61 15.94 -3.16
C ASN A 494 0.87 16.19 -3.51
N ALA A 495 1.56 15.15 -3.98
CA ALA A 495 2.95 15.21 -4.38
C ALA A 495 3.11 14.72 -5.83
N SER A 496 4.11 15.29 -6.51
CA SER A 496 4.59 14.78 -7.80
C SER A 496 5.73 13.80 -7.53
N ILE A 497 5.64 12.60 -8.08
CA ILE A 497 6.57 11.51 -7.79
C ILE A 497 7.14 10.96 -9.09
N GLY A 498 8.46 10.79 -9.13
CA GLY A 498 9.11 9.94 -10.12
C GLY A 498 9.63 8.64 -9.51
N CYS A 499 9.68 7.60 -10.33
CA CYS A 499 10.22 6.29 -9.96
C CYS A 499 11.18 5.82 -11.05
N ILE A 500 12.40 5.44 -10.65
CA ILE A 500 13.37 4.74 -11.50
C ILE A 500 13.36 3.27 -11.08
N SER A 501 13.03 2.38 -12.00
CA SER A 501 13.26 0.94 -11.84
C SER A 501 14.64 0.59 -12.39
N LEU A 502 15.47 -0.06 -11.57
CA LEU A 502 16.79 -0.57 -11.90
C LEU A 502 16.69 -2.08 -12.16
N LYS A 503 16.41 -2.46 -13.42
CA LYS A 503 16.04 -3.83 -13.80
C LYS A 503 17.15 -4.84 -13.52
N ASN A 504 18.42 -4.44 -13.59
CA ASN A 504 19.59 -5.26 -13.23
C ASN A 504 20.22 -4.86 -11.87
N TYR A 505 19.39 -4.46 -10.89
CA TYR A 505 19.86 -3.99 -9.57
C TYR A 505 20.93 -4.89 -8.92
N ALA A 506 20.73 -6.21 -8.91
CA ALA A 506 21.67 -7.16 -8.32
C ALA A 506 23.09 -7.10 -8.94
N GLU A 507 23.19 -6.81 -10.24
CA GLU A 507 24.47 -6.68 -10.93
C GLU A 507 25.18 -5.36 -10.63
N ILE A 508 24.44 -4.27 -10.44
CA ILE A 508 24.98 -2.92 -10.26
C ILE A 508 25.12 -2.52 -8.78
N ALA A 509 24.55 -3.33 -7.86
CA ALA A 509 24.63 -3.15 -6.42
C ALA A 509 26.08 -3.20 -5.87
N SER A 510 27.03 -3.77 -6.61
CA SER A 510 28.47 -3.73 -6.26
C SER A 510 29.08 -2.31 -6.35
N GLY A 511 28.42 -1.37 -7.02
CA GLY A 511 28.91 -0.01 -7.23
C GLY A 511 30.03 0.14 -8.27
N GLU A 512 30.45 -0.97 -8.90
CA GLU A 512 31.47 -0.99 -9.95
C GLU A 512 31.08 -0.17 -11.19
N GLY A 513 32.07 0.30 -11.95
CA GLY A 513 31.84 0.97 -13.24
C GLY A 513 31.24 2.37 -13.14
N ASN A 514 31.53 3.12 -12.06
CA ASN A 514 31.02 4.47 -11.77
C ASN A 514 29.48 4.58 -11.70
N VAL A 515 28.79 3.47 -11.42
CA VAL A 515 27.34 3.48 -11.13
C VAL A 515 27.06 4.37 -9.92
N LYS A 516 27.83 4.22 -8.84
CA LYS A 516 27.68 5.02 -7.61
C LYS A 516 27.76 6.54 -7.88
N GLU A 517 28.81 7.00 -8.54
CA GLU A 517 29.00 8.42 -8.92
C GLU A 517 27.83 8.95 -9.79
N THR A 518 27.23 8.09 -10.60
CA THR A 518 26.09 8.44 -11.47
C THR A 518 24.80 8.58 -10.65
N LEU A 519 24.56 7.67 -9.70
CA LEU A 519 23.43 7.73 -8.77
C LEU A 519 23.56 8.92 -7.79
N GLU A 520 24.77 9.24 -7.33
CA GLU A 520 25.05 10.42 -6.50
C GLU A 520 24.74 11.73 -7.25
N LYS A 521 25.06 11.83 -8.55
CA LYS A 521 24.69 13.00 -9.38
C LYS A 521 23.18 13.12 -9.62
N ILE A 522 22.50 11.98 -9.79
CA ILE A 522 21.03 11.93 -9.80
C ILE A 522 20.50 12.47 -8.46
N SER A 523 21.11 12.10 -7.34
CA SER A 523 20.77 12.59 -6.00
C SER A 523 20.84 14.11 -5.91
N SER A 524 21.98 14.71 -6.30
CA SER A 524 22.18 16.15 -6.18
C SER A 524 21.18 16.96 -7.00
N ILE A 525 20.83 16.53 -8.22
CA ILE A 525 19.86 17.24 -9.08
C ILE A 525 18.44 17.22 -8.48
N ILE A 526 18.07 16.14 -7.80
CA ILE A 526 16.79 16.05 -7.08
C ILE A 526 16.81 16.96 -5.83
N GLU A 527 17.89 16.94 -5.05
CA GLU A 527 18.03 17.74 -3.82
C GLU A 527 18.16 19.26 -4.12
N ASP A 528 18.84 19.65 -5.21
CA ASP A 528 18.92 21.04 -5.70
C ASP A 528 17.53 21.61 -6.01
N LYS A 529 16.61 20.75 -6.45
CA LYS A 529 15.19 21.07 -6.67
C LYS A 529 14.31 20.91 -5.42
N LYS A 530 14.91 20.64 -4.26
CA LYS A 530 14.26 20.38 -2.96
C LYS A 530 13.34 19.15 -2.96
N GLY A 531 13.51 18.24 -3.91
CA GLY A 531 12.95 16.90 -3.81
C GLY A 531 13.68 16.10 -2.72
N PHE A 532 13.08 14.98 -2.31
CA PHE A 532 13.74 13.99 -1.44
C PHE A 532 13.62 12.60 -2.04
N ILE A 533 14.52 11.71 -1.63
CA ILE A 533 14.72 10.40 -2.27
C ILE A 533 14.40 9.28 -1.30
N TYR A 534 13.64 8.29 -1.76
CA TYR A 534 13.37 7.06 -1.04
C TYR A 534 13.76 5.85 -1.91
N SER A 535 14.68 5.02 -1.42
CA SER A 535 15.11 3.79 -2.10
C SER A 535 14.43 2.56 -1.51
N ASN A 536 13.96 1.65 -2.38
CA ASN A 536 13.36 0.38 -1.97
C ASN A 536 13.79 -0.71 -2.97
N ALA A 537 14.74 -1.55 -2.58
CA ALA A 537 15.36 -2.58 -3.43
C ALA A 537 15.79 -2.01 -4.80
N SER A 538 15.23 -2.51 -5.90
CA SER A 538 15.50 -2.06 -7.27
C SER A 538 14.83 -0.74 -7.68
N TYR A 539 14.10 -0.06 -6.78
CA TYR A 539 13.38 1.17 -7.10
C TYR A 539 13.96 2.39 -6.38
N LEU A 540 14.16 3.47 -7.13
CA LEU A 540 14.46 4.80 -6.60
C LEU A 540 13.27 5.73 -6.81
N PHE A 541 12.68 6.22 -5.73
CA PHE A 541 11.63 7.23 -5.75
C PHE A 541 12.22 8.60 -5.48
N PHE A 542 11.78 9.59 -6.26
CA PHE A 542 12.05 11.00 -5.99
C PHE A 542 10.73 11.76 -5.87
N ILE A 543 10.53 12.42 -4.74
CA ILE A 543 9.24 12.94 -4.29
C ILE A 543 9.34 14.44 -4.13
N PHE A 544 8.47 15.16 -4.84
CA PHE A 544 8.38 16.61 -4.84
C PHE A 544 7.06 17.00 -4.18
N ALA A 545 7.15 17.24 -2.88
CA ALA A 545 6.02 17.56 -2.02
C ALA A 545 6.02 19.07 -1.67
N PRO A 546 4.85 19.76 -1.71
CA PRO A 546 4.77 21.21 -1.50
C PRO A 546 5.42 21.71 -0.20
N SER A 547 5.34 20.96 0.90
CA SER A 547 5.98 21.31 2.17
C SER A 547 7.52 21.40 2.10
N PHE A 548 8.17 20.79 1.11
CA PHE A 548 9.62 20.85 0.89
C PHE A 548 10.00 21.81 -0.24
N THR A 549 9.32 21.73 -1.39
CA THR A 549 9.64 22.57 -2.55
C THR A 549 9.20 24.03 -2.37
N ARG A 550 8.18 24.26 -1.54
CA ARG A 550 7.44 25.52 -1.32
C ARG A 550 6.62 25.96 -2.55
N THR A 551 6.18 25.00 -3.37
CA THR A 551 5.26 25.23 -4.49
C THR A 551 4.33 24.03 -4.68
N PHE A 552 3.10 24.28 -5.14
CA PHE A 552 2.16 23.23 -5.53
C PHE A 552 2.39 22.75 -6.98
N LYS A 553 3.08 23.54 -7.81
CA LYS A 553 3.31 23.25 -9.24
C LYS A 553 4.59 22.43 -9.48
N ASN A 554 4.74 21.34 -8.73
CA ASN A 554 5.93 20.48 -8.74
C ASN A 554 6.10 19.64 -10.01
N GLN A 555 5.02 19.42 -10.75
CA GLN A 555 4.98 18.48 -11.86
C GLN A 555 5.98 18.87 -12.96
N LYS A 556 6.13 20.16 -13.26
CA LYS A 556 7.08 20.65 -14.27
C LYS A 556 8.54 20.37 -13.90
N ASP A 557 8.93 20.67 -12.65
CA ASP A 557 10.28 20.36 -12.17
C ASP A 557 10.52 18.84 -12.17
N VAL A 558 9.53 18.02 -11.81
CA VAL A 558 9.61 16.55 -11.87
C VAL A 558 9.83 16.05 -13.30
N VAL A 559 9.13 16.57 -14.33
CA VAL A 559 9.39 16.17 -15.73
C VAL A 559 10.79 16.57 -16.19
N LEU A 560 11.23 17.80 -15.89
CA LEU A 560 12.55 18.29 -16.27
C LEU A 560 13.68 17.47 -15.64
N VAL A 561 13.59 17.22 -14.33
CA VAL A 561 14.54 16.36 -13.59
C VAL A 561 14.54 14.94 -14.17
N SER A 562 13.38 14.40 -14.53
CA SER A 562 13.28 13.05 -15.12
C SER A 562 13.92 12.95 -16.51
N GLN A 563 13.82 14.00 -17.32
CA GLN A 563 14.52 14.09 -18.61
C GLN A 563 16.04 14.16 -18.42
N GLU A 564 16.51 14.95 -17.44
CA GLU A 564 17.94 15.04 -17.11
C GLU A 564 18.49 13.70 -16.58
N ILE A 565 17.74 13.01 -15.72
CA ILE A 565 18.04 11.65 -15.24
C ILE A 565 18.10 10.65 -16.40
N LYS A 566 17.13 10.68 -17.32
CA LYS A 566 17.11 9.83 -18.52
C LYS A 566 18.39 10.01 -19.35
N GLU A 567 18.80 11.25 -19.60
CA GLU A 567 20.02 11.53 -20.36
C GLU A 567 21.31 11.19 -19.61
N MET A 568 21.37 11.38 -18.28
CA MET A 568 22.50 10.92 -17.47
C MET A 568 22.67 9.40 -17.53
N LEU A 569 21.58 8.63 -17.40
CA LEU A 569 21.61 7.17 -17.47
C LEU A 569 21.94 6.68 -18.90
N LYS A 570 21.40 7.32 -19.95
CA LYS A 570 21.79 7.04 -21.34
C LYS A 570 23.27 7.38 -21.60
N LEU A 571 23.80 8.45 -21.02
CA LEU A 571 25.21 8.84 -21.15
C LEU A 571 26.14 7.88 -20.38
N HIS A 572 25.74 7.43 -19.19
CA HIS A 572 26.42 6.37 -18.45
C HIS A 572 26.52 5.11 -19.30
N ASN A 573 25.39 4.64 -19.85
CA ASN A 573 25.32 3.47 -20.70
C ASN A 573 26.12 3.60 -22.02
N LYS A 574 26.43 4.81 -22.48
CA LYS A 574 27.37 5.03 -23.59
C LYS A 574 28.84 4.94 -23.16
N LYS A 575 29.18 5.44 -21.97
CA LYS A 575 30.58 5.57 -21.50
C LYS A 575 31.14 4.32 -20.81
N PHE A 576 30.34 3.65 -19.99
CA PHE A 576 30.82 2.57 -19.12
C PHE A 576 30.48 1.18 -19.67
N ARG A 577 31.31 0.17 -19.32
CA ARG A 577 31.07 -1.22 -19.74
C ARG A 577 29.87 -1.83 -19.01
N LYS A 578 29.81 -1.64 -17.69
CA LYS A 578 28.64 -1.98 -16.88
C LYS A 578 27.49 -1.08 -17.32
N LYS A 579 26.36 -1.68 -17.72
CA LYS A 579 25.15 -0.95 -18.13
C LYS A 579 24.16 -0.95 -16.97
N ILE A 580 23.43 0.14 -16.84
CA ILE A 580 22.27 0.26 -15.96
C ILE A 580 21.05 0.03 -16.85
N ASN A 581 20.35 -1.09 -16.67
CA ASN A 581 19.08 -1.33 -17.35
C ASN A 581 17.98 -0.64 -16.54
N PHE A 582 17.35 0.39 -17.09
CA PHE A 582 16.42 1.23 -16.33
C PHE A 582 15.10 1.50 -17.06
N GLY A 583 14.09 1.89 -16.28
CA GLY A 583 12.86 2.49 -16.75
C GLY A 583 12.43 3.60 -15.81
N ILE A 584 11.86 4.69 -16.34
CA ILE A 584 11.43 5.85 -15.53
C ILE A 584 9.93 6.06 -15.69
N SER A 585 9.22 6.26 -14.58
CA SER A 585 7.82 6.67 -14.57
C SER A 585 7.56 7.91 -13.73
N LEU A 586 6.48 8.62 -14.04
CA LEU A 586 5.96 9.76 -13.27
C LEU A 586 4.50 9.51 -12.86
N ASN A 587 4.18 9.84 -11.62
CA ASN A 587 2.86 9.67 -11.04
C ASN A 587 2.52 10.83 -10.09
N TYR A 588 1.22 11.13 -9.94
CA TYR A 588 0.71 12.19 -9.08
C TYR A 588 -0.37 11.63 -8.15
N GLY A 589 -0.35 12.03 -6.88
CA GLY A 589 -1.33 11.59 -5.89
C GLY A 589 -1.03 12.07 -4.48
N GLY A 590 -1.88 11.67 -3.53
CA GLY A 590 -1.79 12.05 -2.13
C GLY A 590 -0.70 11.31 -1.36
N ILE A 591 0.00 12.04 -0.50
CA ILE A 591 0.87 11.49 0.56
C ILE A 591 0.54 12.15 1.90
N ILE A 592 0.86 11.47 2.99
CA ILE A 592 1.02 12.11 4.31
C ILE A 592 2.50 12.19 4.61
N ILE A 593 2.98 13.33 5.16
CA ILE A 593 4.39 13.53 5.48
C ILE A 593 4.60 14.12 6.88
N LYS A 594 5.67 13.69 7.54
CA LYS A 594 6.11 14.16 8.85
C LYS A 594 7.65 14.23 8.87
N ASN A 595 8.20 15.29 9.45
CA ASN A 595 9.65 15.41 9.65
C ASN A 595 9.92 15.26 11.15
N GLU A 596 10.58 14.17 11.55
CA GLU A 596 10.90 13.85 12.94
C GLU A 596 12.42 13.73 13.09
N ALA A 597 13.03 14.57 13.93
CA ALA A 597 14.47 14.55 14.20
C ALA A 597 15.38 14.56 12.94
N GLY A 598 14.93 15.18 11.84
CA GLY A 598 15.66 15.22 10.57
C GLY A 598 15.43 14.02 9.65
N ILE A 599 14.66 13.02 10.09
CA ILE A 599 14.18 11.90 9.29
C ILE A 599 12.83 12.29 8.67
N ILE A 600 12.73 12.15 7.35
CA ILE A 600 11.49 12.39 6.61
C ILE A 600 10.68 11.08 6.59
N LYS A 601 9.63 11.00 7.40
CA LYS A 601 8.66 9.90 7.34
C LYS A 601 7.52 10.27 6.41
N PHE A 602 7.16 9.38 5.50
CA PHE A 602 6.01 9.59 4.61
C PHE A 602 5.18 8.32 4.45
N MET A 603 3.90 8.49 4.13
CA MET A 603 2.96 7.44 3.80
C MET A 603 2.32 7.75 2.44
N SER A 604 2.34 6.78 1.54
CA SER A 604 1.65 6.88 0.24
C SER A 604 0.18 6.57 0.40
N LEU A 605 -0.72 7.38 -0.19
CA LEU A 605 -2.14 7.07 -0.24
C LEU A 605 -2.50 6.31 -1.52
N GLY A 606 -3.40 5.33 -1.41
CA GLY A 606 -3.91 4.55 -2.53
C GLY A 606 -2.82 3.87 -3.37
N THR A 607 -3.03 3.83 -4.69
CA THR A 607 -2.18 3.09 -5.65
C THR A 607 -0.99 3.90 -6.19
N LEU A 608 -0.62 5.01 -5.55
CA LEU A 608 0.40 5.95 -6.05
C LEU A 608 1.77 5.29 -6.25
N MET A 609 2.32 4.63 -5.22
CA MET A 609 3.59 3.91 -5.29
C MET A 609 3.52 2.68 -6.21
N THR A 610 2.45 1.88 -6.13
CA THR A 610 2.33 0.63 -6.88
C THR A 610 2.18 0.88 -8.38
N SER A 611 1.40 1.88 -8.78
CA SER A 611 1.27 2.29 -10.17
C SER A 611 2.59 2.87 -10.71
N ALA A 612 3.32 3.65 -9.91
CA ALA A 612 4.63 4.16 -10.30
C ALA A 612 5.65 3.02 -10.54
N LYS A 613 5.73 2.03 -9.64
CA LYS A 613 6.56 0.83 -9.82
C LYS A 613 6.20 0.07 -11.09
N LYS A 614 4.91 -0.19 -11.31
CA LYS A 614 4.38 -0.90 -12.48
C LYS A 614 4.82 -0.18 -13.77
N LEU A 615 4.50 1.10 -13.91
CA LEU A 615 4.87 1.89 -15.10
C LEU A 615 6.41 1.97 -15.31
N ALA A 616 7.21 2.04 -14.24
CA ALA A 616 8.67 2.07 -14.35
C ALA A 616 9.25 0.73 -14.83
N ASN A 617 8.67 -0.40 -14.43
CA ASN A 617 9.12 -1.73 -14.88
C ASN A 617 8.86 -2.00 -16.36
N TYR A 618 7.71 -1.54 -16.87
CA TYR A 618 7.36 -1.67 -18.30
C TYR A 618 8.06 -0.63 -19.18
N SER A 619 8.69 0.41 -18.60
CA SER A 619 9.48 1.35 -19.39
C SER A 619 10.86 0.80 -19.72
N ASP A 620 11.27 0.84 -20.99
CA ASP A 620 12.61 0.47 -21.45
C ASP A 620 13.42 1.72 -21.81
N SER A 621 14.12 2.29 -20.83
CA SER A 621 14.92 3.53 -20.93
C SER A 621 14.16 4.79 -21.39
N GLU A 622 12.83 4.74 -21.39
CA GLU A 622 11.94 5.84 -21.76
C GLU A 622 11.23 6.43 -20.53
N LEU A 623 10.49 7.53 -20.73
CA LEU A 623 9.81 8.24 -19.65
C LEU A 623 8.29 8.07 -19.82
N ILE A 624 7.66 7.36 -18.88
CA ILE A 624 6.23 7.04 -18.91
C ILE A 624 5.49 7.87 -17.86
N ILE A 625 4.35 8.43 -18.22
CA ILE A 625 3.56 9.33 -17.37
C ILE A 625 2.18 8.70 -17.13
N SER A 626 1.72 8.64 -15.89
CA SER A 626 0.36 8.15 -15.56
C SER A 626 -0.73 9.12 -16.04
N ASP A 627 -1.97 8.64 -16.22
CA ASP A 627 -3.14 9.49 -16.50
C ASP A 627 -3.31 10.57 -15.42
N SER A 628 -3.25 10.20 -14.13
CA SER A 628 -3.37 11.15 -13.02
C SER A 628 -2.29 12.24 -13.01
N PHE A 629 -1.07 11.95 -13.46
CA PHE A 629 -0.02 12.97 -13.60
C PHE A 629 -0.33 13.90 -14.79
N LYS A 630 -0.79 13.35 -15.92
CA LYS A 630 -1.14 14.16 -17.10
C LYS A 630 -2.33 15.08 -16.84
N GLU A 631 -3.37 14.60 -16.17
CA GLU A 631 -4.56 15.39 -15.78
C GLU A 631 -4.19 16.57 -14.87
N ASN A 632 -3.16 16.41 -14.04
CA ASN A 632 -2.68 17.43 -13.11
C ASN A 632 -1.49 18.24 -13.67
N PHE A 633 -1.28 18.27 -15.00
CA PHE A 633 -0.16 18.95 -15.65
C PHE A 633 -0.64 20.10 -16.57
N ASP A 634 -0.40 21.34 -16.15
CA ASP A 634 -0.88 22.57 -16.82
C ASP A 634 -0.38 22.79 -18.28
N GLU A 635 0.65 22.07 -18.72
CA GLU A 635 1.28 22.24 -20.04
C GLU A 635 0.93 21.10 -21.01
N ASN A 636 1.00 21.33 -22.32
CA ASN A 636 0.62 20.29 -23.28
C ASN A 636 1.77 19.28 -23.43
N LEU A 637 1.63 18.10 -22.80
CA LEU A 637 2.53 16.96 -22.99
C LEU A 637 2.27 16.31 -24.37
N LYS A 638 3.33 16.13 -25.17
CA LYS A 638 3.31 15.27 -26.36
C LYS A 638 3.75 13.86 -25.98
N GLY A 639 2.90 12.89 -26.27
CA GLY A 639 3.20 11.49 -25.99
C GLY A 639 2.12 10.53 -26.43
N ASP A 640 2.55 9.36 -26.89
CA ASP A 640 1.68 8.26 -27.30
C ASP A 640 0.95 7.65 -26.12
N VAL A 641 -0.31 7.26 -26.32
CA VAL A 641 -1.08 6.50 -25.32
C VAL A 641 -0.58 5.06 -25.29
N VAL A 642 -0.24 4.56 -24.11
CA VAL A 642 0.18 3.17 -23.89
C VAL A 642 -0.67 2.58 -22.77
N ASN A 643 -1.25 1.40 -22.98
CA ASN A 643 -1.98 0.66 -21.94
C ASN A 643 -1.05 -0.40 -21.33
N ILE A 644 -0.75 -0.28 -20.04
CA ILE A 644 0.28 -1.06 -19.36
C ILE A 644 -0.38 -1.89 -18.25
N GLY A 645 -0.73 -3.13 -18.58
CA GLY A 645 -1.43 -4.05 -17.68
C GLY A 645 -2.74 -3.47 -17.13
N GLY A 646 -3.56 -2.84 -17.98
CA GLY A 646 -4.81 -2.20 -17.60
C GLY A 646 -4.68 -0.75 -17.08
N VAL A 647 -3.47 -0.21 -16.95
CA VAL A 647 -3.24 1.20 -16.57
C VAL A 647 -2.96 2.03 -17.81
N LYS A 648 -3.83 3.02 -18.09
CA LYS A 648 -3.63 4.01 -19.14
C LYS A 648 -2.48 4.96 -18.75
N ALA A 649 -1.51 5.09 -19.63
CA ALA A 649 -0.32 5.91 -19.46
C ALA A 649 0.11 6.55 -20.79
N TYR A 650 1.12 7.41 -20.74
CA TYR A 650 1.64 8.12 -21.90
C TYR A 650 3.17 8.03 -21.96
N LYS A 651 3.70 7.66 -23.12
CA LYS A 651 5.13 7.69 -23.39
C LYS A 651 5.53 9.11 -23.79
N LEU A 652 6.35 9.79 -22.97
CA LEU A 652 6.71 11.19 -23.23
C LEU A 652 7.71 11.30 -24.39
N GLU A 653 7.31 11.94 -25.48
CA GLU A 653 8.20 12.34 -26.56
C GLU A 653 8.96 13.64 -26.24
N GLY A 654 8.25 14.62 -25.66
CA GLY A 654 8.85 15.92 -25.33
C GLY A 654 7.91 16.92 -24.68
N LEU A 655 8.49 17.99 -24.12
CA LEU A 655 7.76 19.14 -23.58
C LEU A 655 7.54 20.18 -24.67
N VAL A 656 6.28 20.58 -24.90
CA VAL A 656 5.96 21.72 -25.76
C VAL A 656 6.14 23.00 -24.96
N ASP A 657 7.35 23.57 -25.02
CA ASP A 657 7.66 24.85 -24.39
C ASP A 657 6.93 26.00 -25.08
N LYS A 658 5.72 26.31 -24.60
CA LYS A 658 4.90 27.45 -25.06
C LYS A 658 5.65 28.79 -24.93
N ASN A 659 6.64 28.91 -24.04
CA ASN A 659 7.35 30.16 -23.82
C ASN A 659 8.44 30.43 -24.86
N LYS A 660 9.04 29.40 -25.48
CA LYS A 660 10.06 29.56 -26.55
C LYS A 660 9.55 30.35 -27.75
N HIS A 661 8.26 30.27 -28.05
CA HIS A 661 7.64 31.05 -29.13
C HIS A 661 7.00 32.36 -28.64
N SER A 662 6.85 32.59 -27.34
CA SER A 662 6.21 33.81 -26.81
C SER A 662 6.97 35.10 -27.18
N THR A 663 8.30 35.06 -27.17
CA THR A 663 9.17 36.17 -27.60
C THR A 663 9.14 36.37 -29.11
N PHE A 664 9.07 35.28 -29.89
CA PHE A 664 8.91 35.36 -31.34
C PHE A 664 7.54 35.94 -31.73
N ILE A 665 6.45 35.48 -31.10
CA ILE A 665 5.08 35.97 -31.34
C ILE A 665 4.95 37.43 -30.92
N LYS A 666 5.42 37.83 -29.73
CA LYS A 666 5.47 39.24 -29.33
C LYS A 666 6.29 40.09 -30.29
N GLY A 667 7.45 39.60 -30.73
CA GLY A 667 8.28 40.27 -31.73
C GLY A 667 7.66 40.32 -33.13
N PHE A 668 6.79 39.38 -33.49
CA PHE A 668 6.05 39.36 -34.75
C PHE A 668 4.86 40.32 -34.74
N LEU A 669 4.06 40.31 -33.67
CA LEU A 669 2.97 41.26 -33.46
C LEU A 669 3.48 42.70 -33.44
N ALA A 670 4.56 42.98 -32.68
CA ALA A 670 5.19 44.30 -32.64
C ALA A 670 5.80 44.76 -33.99
N ARG A 671 6.10 43.82 -34.91
CA ARG A 671 6.45 44.17 -36.30
C ARG A 671 5.21 44.54 -37.11
N GLN A 672 4.14 43.74 -37.06
CA GLN A 672 2.88 44.06 -37.75
C GLN A 672 2.27 45.39 -37.28
N GLU A 673 2.28 45.68 -35.97
CA GLU A 673 1.83 46.97 -35.43
C GLU A 673 2.67 48.14 -35.96
N ARG A 674 4.00 47.98 -36.03
CA ARG A 674 4.91 49.00 -36.57
C ARG A 674 4.72 49.22 -38.05
N ASP A 675 4.52 48.17 -38.84
CA ASP A 675 4.35 48.30 -40.28
C ASP A 675 2.97 48.88 -40.62
N ARG A 676 1.92 48.51 -39.88
CA ARG A 676 0.59 49.15 -39.95
C ARG A 676 0.64 50.63 -39.55
N ALA A 677 1.43 50.99 -38.54
CA ALA A 677 1.64 52.40 -38.17
C ALA A 677 2.33 53.20 -39.29
N LYS A 678 3.32 52.61 -39.99
CA LYS A 678 3.95 53.24 -41.17
C LYS A 678 2.99 53.39 -42.34
N GLU A 679 2.09 52.42 -42.57
CA GLU A 679 1.05 52.53 -43.61
C GLU A 679 0.09 53.69 -43.30
N VAL A 680 -0.36 53.82 -42.05
CA VAL A 680 -1.19 54.95 -41.62
C VAL A 680 -0.44 56.29 -41.78
N GLN A 681 0.83 56.35 -41.40
CA GLN A 681 1.64 57.56 -41.56
C GLN A 681 1.80 57.93 -43.04
N LYS A 682 2.14 56.98 -43.92
CA LYS A 682 2.20 57.21 -45.37
C LYS A 682 0.86 57.66 -45.96
N ALA A 683 -0.25 57.11 -45.48
CA ALA A 683 -1.59 57.52 -45.91
C ALA A 683 -1.94 58.95 -45.45
N ALA A 684 -1.44 59.38 -44.27
CA ALA A 684 -1.56 60.75 -43.80
C ALA A 684 -0.71 61.71 -44.65
N GLU A 685 0.58 61.40 -44.86
CA GLU A 685 1.50 62.19 -45.70
C GLU A 685 0.99 62.31 -47.15
N ALA A 686 0.37 61.25 -47.70
CA ALA A 686 -0.24 61.27 -49.03
C ALA A 686 -1.53 62.11 -49.09
N LYS A 687 -2.31 62.18 -48.00
CA LYS A 687 -3.45 63.09 -47.88
C LYS A 687 -2.98 64.54 -47.78
N GLU A 688 -1.96 64.80 -46.99
CA GLU A 688 -1.41 66.14 -46.77
C GLU A 688 -0.82 66.72 -48.07
N LYS A 689 -0.12 65.89 -48.86
CA LYS A 689 0.31 66.27 -50.22
C LYS A 689 -0.85 66.56 -51.17
N LYS A 690 -1.92 65.76 -51.13
CA LYS A 690 -3.11 66.04 -51.95
C LYS A 690 -3.79 67.35 -51.59
N ILE A 691 -3.84 67.71 -50.31
CA ILE A 691 -4.41 68.99 -49.86
C ILE A 691 -3.54 70.16 -50.38
N VAL A 692 -2.21 70.03 -50.33
CA VAL A 692 -1.31 71.05 -50.89
C VAL A 692 -1.42 71.15 -52.42
N GLU A 693 -1.60 70.04 -53.14
CA GLU A 693 -1.85 70.04 -54.59
C GLU A 693 -3.23 70.63 -54.94
N GLU A 694 -4.26 70.45 -54.10
CA GLU A 694 -5.60 71.04 -54.26
C GLU A 694 -5.67 72.54 -53.85
N ASP A 695 -4.69 73.06 -53.09
CA ASP A 695 -4.55 74.48 -52.73
C ASP A 695 -3.67 75.28 -53.74
N GLU A 696 -3.01 74.62 -54.71
CA GLU A 696 -2.18 75.25 -55.77
C GLU A 696 -2.86 75.28 -57.17
N GLU A 697 -4.07 74.73 -57.34
CA GLU A 697 -4.95 74.87 -58.53
C GLU A 697 -6.01 75.99 -58.38
#